data_AF-A0A182IU27-F1
#
_entry.id   AF-A0A182IU27-F1
#
_cell.length_a   1.000
_cell.length_b   1.000
_cell.length_c   1.000
_cell.angle_alpha   90.00
_cell.angle_beta   90.00
_cell.angle_gamma   90.00
#
_symmetry.space_group_name_H-M   'P 1'
#
loop_
_entity.id
_entity.type
_entity.pdbx_description
1 polymer ?
#
loop_
_entity_poly.entity_id
_entity_poly.type
_entity_poly.pdbx_seq_one_letter_code
_entity_poly.pdbx_strand_id
1 'polypeptide(L)'
;MAAAATGESDASAKNVSTKTMPLKKKASATGPSDKSEQKTLWWLLFGVILALTIGTRFYNVTVPDHVCWDETHFGKMGSWYINRTFFFDVHPPLGKMLIGLSGYLTGYDGTYPFDKPGDKYNGTHYEGMRIFCTALGAAIVPMTFHTVWDMTSSLTASTFAAAYILFDIGMLILNRYILLDPPLIFFMTASVMGMARVSRLTQLSASFTTGWWLWLAFTGAMLACTISVKFVGLFVVLLVGMHTASDLWDVLGDLSRPISYTARQLVARALTLILLPVLLYAAFFYVHLAVLNRSGSGDGFYSSGFQSNLLGNSLYNVSMPREVAYGAVVTLKNHKTGGGYLHSHNHLYPKGTGARQQQITTYSHKDENNRWLIKPYDKPVPDNVTLVRHGDLVRLEHLATRRNLHSHREQAPVTKKHLQVTCYGEDGQGDTNDVWLVQIAGGKPGQAVETVTSRLTFYHYIERCVLTTTNKQLPKWGFEQQEVTCNPNIRDKAAQWNVEDNQFDKLPSVSFQVYAPGFISRFLESHAVMLQGNAGLKPKEGEVTSRPWQWPINYRGQFFSGSDHRVYLLGNPIIWWSNLVFLALFLIIFGVEIIRYQRSSASGSVATTTTITPVRHPADTDGNKWRLLRAGLWLFGGWLIHYLPFYAMGRVLYFHHYFPALVFNSMLAGVMVDYVTTRLPGWMRHAVLGAAMAGLAYSFALFSPLAYGMRGPFSHEPNSTLAGLKWMSSWEF
;
A
#
# COMPACT_ATOMS: atom_id res chain seq x y z
N MET A 1 29.99 -53.60 -106.80
CA MET A 1 29.34 -54.83 -107.27
C MET A 1 29.09 -55.72 -106.06
N ALA A 2 27.87 -56.27 -105.97
CA ALA A 2 27.32 -57.13 -104.90
C ALA A 2 26.94 -56.46 -103.57
N ALA A 3 25.76 -55.80 -103.56
CA ALA A 3 24.50 -56.28 -102.94
C ALA A 3 24.60 -57.16 -101.66
N ALA A 4 23.75 -57.06 -100.64
CA ALA A 4 22.56 -56.24 -100.41
C ALA A 4 22.05 -56.44 -98.97
N ALA A 5 21.44 -55.37 -98.43
CA ALA A 5 20.13 -55.36 -97.76
C ALA A 5 20.00 -56.00 -96.36
N THR A 6 19.34 -55.42 -95.37
CA THR A 6 18.39 -54.29 -95.32
C THR A 6 18.08 -54.03 -93.84
N GLY A 7 17.82 -52.78 -93.46
CA GLY A 7 17.07 -52.49 -92.23
C GLY A 7 17.48 -51.24 -91.47
N GLU A 8 17.51 -50.09 -92.16
CA GLU A 8 17.67 -48.76 -91.58
C GLU A 8 16.51 -48.40 -90.61
N SER A 9 16.83 -47.76 -89.48
CA SER A 9 16.75 -46.29 -89.40
C SER A 9 17.23 -45.79 -88.03
N ASP A 10 18.32 -45.04 -88.09
CA ASP A 10 18.88 -44.18 -87.05
C ASP A 10 17.96 -43.03 -86.68
N ALA A 11 18.05 -42.56 -85.42
CA ALA A 11 18.65 -41.27 -85.07
C ALA A 11 18.03 -40.61 -83.83
N SER A 12 18.83 -40.60 -82.75
CA SER A 12 19.24 -39.41 -82.00
C SER A 12 18.20 -38.36 -81.51
N ALA A 13 18.14 -38.29 -80.18
CA ALA A 13 18.09 -37.09 -79.32
C ALA A 13 16.84 -36.21 -79.31
N LYS A 14 16.17 -36.19 -78.15
CA LYS A 14 15.69 -34.96 -77.48
C LYS A 14 15.26 -35.23 -76.03
N ASN A 15 15.82 -34.44 -75.11
CA ASN A 15 15.37 -34.25 -73.74
C ASN A 15 13.88 -33.89 -73.70
N VAL A 16 13.06 -34.64 -72.95
CA VAL A 16 11.73 -34.19 -72.51
C VAL A 16 11.51 -34.55 -71.04
N SER A 17 11.49 -33.49 -70.24
CA SER A 17 10.96 -33.43 -68.88
C SER A 17 9.51 -33.91 -68.83
N THR A 18 9.25 -34.99 -68.08
CA THR A 18 7.88 -35.44 -67.78
C THR A 18 7.45 -34.93 -66.40
N LYS A 19 6.62 -33.89 -66.48
CA LYS A 19 5.87 -33.24 -65.41
C LYS A 19 4.82 -34.20 -64.87
N THR A 20 4.97 -34.72 -63.65
CA THR A 20 3.90 -35.46 -62.95
C THR A 20 3.07 -34.50 -62.10
N MET A 21 1.78 -34.36 -62.44
CA MET A 21 0.81 -33.53 -61.73
C MET A 21 0.46 -34.14 -60.36
N PRO A 22 0.33 -33.34 -59.28
CA PRO A 22 -0.21 -33.83 -58.03
C PRO A 22 -1.75 -33.78 -58.05
N LEU A 23 -2.37 -34.88 -57.64
CA LEU A 23 -3.79 -34.99 -57.34
C LEU A 23 -4.22 -33.93 -56.31
N LYS A 24 -5.04 -32.97 -56.75
CA LYS A 24 -5.76 -32.03 -55.88
C LYS A 24 -6.72 -32.82 -54.96
N LYS A 25 -6.31 -33.06 -53.72
CA LYS A 25 -7.28 -33.25 -52.61
C LYS A 25 -7.96 -31.91 -52.35
N LYS A 26 -9.28 -31.84 -52.59
CA LYS A 26 -10.15 -30.74 -52.19
C LYS A 26 -9.96 -30.47 -50.69
N ALA A 27 -9.26 -29.39 -50.36
CA ALA A 27 -9.34 -28.79 -49.04
C ALA A 27 -10.75 -28.21 -48.88
N SER A 28 -11.53 -28.74 -47.93
CA SER A 28 -12.78 -28.12 -47.51
C SER A 28 -12.44 -26.75 -46.92
N ALA A 29 -12.93 -25.69 -47.57
CA ALA A 29 -12.87 -24.34 -47.05
C ALA A 29 -13.72 -24.23 -45.76
N THR A 30 -13.07 -24.21 -44.61
CA THR A 30 -13.62 -23.59 -43.39
C THR A 30 -13.20 -22.13 -43.40
N GLY A 31 -14.13 -21.23 -43.71
CA GLY A 31 -13.87 -19.85 -44.08
C GLY A 31 -13.44 -18.90 -42.93
N PRO A 32 -13.09 -17.64 -43.27
CA PRO A 32 -12.70 -16.56 -42.34
C PRO A 32 -13.84 -15.99 -41.44
N SER A 33 -15.03 -16.62 -41.43
CA SER A 33 -16.24 -16.11 -40.75
C SER A 33 -16.16 -16.16 -39.21
N ASP A 34 -15.67 -17.27 -38.65
CA ASP A 34 -15.78 -17.59 -37.21
C ASP A 34 -14.91 -16.67 -36.32
N LYS A 35 -13.72 -16.31 -36.80
CA LYS A 35 -12.80 -15.38 -36.10
C LYS A 35 -13.29 -13.93 -36.15
N SER A 36 -14.00 -13.56 -37.21
CA SER A 36 -14.57 -12.21 -37.36
C SER A 36 -15.72 -12.00 -36.39
N GLU A 37 -16.60 -13.00 -36.27
CA GLU A 37 -17.75 -12.99 -35.36
C GLU A 37 -17.33 -12.92 -33.89
N GLN A 38 -16.37 -13.75 -33.46
CA GLN A 38 -15.84 -13.71 -32.09
C GLN A 38 -15.20 -12.36 -31.73
N LYS A 39 -14.52 -11.71 -32.69
CA LYS A 39 -13.93 -10.38 -32.50
C LYS A 39 -15.02 -9.31 -32.33
N THR A 40 -16.06 -9.35 -33.16
CA THR A 40 -17.20 -8.43 -33.06
C THR A 40 -17.92 -8.57 -31.72
N LEU A 41 -18.19 -9.80 -31.29
CA LEU A 41 -18.83 -10.08 -30.00
C LEU A 41 -17.98 -9.61 -28.82
N TRP A 42 -16.66 -9.77 -28.89
CA TRP A 42 -15.73 -9.27 -27.87
C TRP A 42 -15.86 -7.75 -27.70
N TRP A 43 -15.83 -7.00 -28.80
CA TRP A 43 -15.95 -5.53 -28.76
C TRP A 43 -17.34 -5.06 -28.30
N LEU A 44 -18.39 -5.78 -28.69
CA LEU A 44 -19.76 -5.49 -28.23
C LEU A 44 -19.87 -5.66 -26.71
N LEU A 45 -19.46 -6.80 -26.17
CA LEU A 45 -19.54 -7.07 -24.73
C LEU A 45 -18.66 -6.12 -23.93
N PHE A 46 -17.44 -5.85 -24.40
CA PHE A 46 -16.55 -4.88 -23.80
C PHE A 46 -17.15 -3.46 -23.81
N GLY A 47 -17.75 -3.05 -24.93
CA GLY A 47 -18.44 -1.76 -25.07
C GLY A 47 -19.63 -1.62 -24.12
N VAL A 48 -20.44 -2.66 -23.96
CA VAL A 48 -21.56 -2.69 -22.99
C VAL A 48 -21.04 -2.57 -21.56
N ILE A 49 -20.00 -3.33 -21.19
CA ILE A 49 -19.38 -3.25 -19.86
C ILE A 49 -18.85 -1.85 -19.60
N LEU A 50 -18.19 -1.23 -20.58
CA LEU A 50 -17.66 0.13 -20.46
C LEU A 50 -18.78 1.14 -20.26
N ALA A 51 -19.85 1.07 -21.06
CA ALA A 51 -21.00 1.96 -20.95
C ALA A 51 -21.69 1.83 -19.58
N LEU A 52 -21.92 0.60 -19.10
CA LEU A 52 -22.50 0.36 -17.77
C LEU A 52 -21.56 0.80 -16.64
N THR A 53 -20.25 0.64 -16.81
CA THR A 53 -19.25 1.14 -15.84
C THR A 53 -19.34 2.65 -15.74
N ILE A 54 -19.36 3.37 -16.86
CA ILE A 54 -19.48 4.83 -16.86
C ILE A 54 -20.80 5.24 -16.21
N GLY A 55 -21.92 4.63 -16.65
CA GLY A 55 -23.25 4.93 -16.15
C GLY A 55 -23.42 4.69 -14.65
N THR A 56 -22.82 3.63 -14.09
CA THR A 56 -22.94 3.31 -12.66
C THR A 56 -21.94 4.06 -11.79
N ARG A 57 -20.67 4.17 -12.21
CA ARG A 57 -19.62 4.76 -11.37
C ARG A 57 -19.71 6.28 -11.33
N PHE A 58 -20.03 6.92 -12.45
CA PHE A 58 -20.13 8.38 -12.53
C PHE A 58 -21.50 8.94 -12.18
N TYR A 59 -22.48 8.09 -11.89
CA TYR A 59 -23.78 8.55 -11.41
C TYR A 59 -23.62 9.29 -10.07
N ASN A 60 -23.96 10.57 -10.08
CA ASN A 60 -24.07 11.43 -8.90
C ASN A 60 -22.81 11.44 -8.00
N VAL A 61 -21.61 11.47 -8.58
CA VAL A 61 -20.32 11.40 -7.85
C VAL A 61 -20.13 12.55 -6.86
N THR A 62 -20.66 13.72 -7.16
CA THR A 62 -20.54 14.89 -6.28
C THR A 62 -21.39 14.77 -5.02
N VAL A 63 -22.39 13.87 -5.00
CA VAL A 63 -23.26 13.65 -3.85
C VAL A 63 -22.77 12.47 -3.01
N PRO A 64 -22.69 12.63 -1.67
CA PRO A 64 -23.05 13.81 -0.88
C PRO A 64 -22.06 14.98 -0.93
N ASP A 65 -22.58 16.21 -0.82
CA ASP A 65 -21.80 17.45 -0.69
C ASP A 65 -21.30 17.68 0.76
N HIS A 66 -20.67 16.65 1.32
CA HIS A 66 -19.97 16.72 2.60
C HIS A 66 -18.84 15.69 2.64
N VAL A 67 -17.89 15.92 3.54
CA VAL A 67 -16.72 15.06 3.76
C VAL A 67 -17.16 13.69 4.27
N CYS A 68 -16.73 12.63 3.60
CA CYS A 68 -16.95 11.25 4.03
C CYS A 68 -15.75 10.71 4.84
N TRP A 69 -15.96 9.57 5.50
CA TRP A 69 -15.02 8.88 6.42
C TRP A 69 -13.53 9.25 6.28
N ASP A 70 -12.80 8.63 5.35
CA ASP A 70 -11.34 8.84 5.18
C ASP A 70 -10.99 9.99 4.20
N GLU A 71 -11.98 10.69 3.65
CA GLU A 71 -11.73 11.92 2.87
C GLU A 71 -11.12 13.01 3.76
N THR A 72 -11.43 12.98 5.06
CA THR A 72 -10.79 13.80 6.10
C THR A 72 -9.27 13.73 6.04
N HIS A 73 -8.71 12.53 5.89
CA HIS A 73 -7.27 12.33 5.85
C HIS A 73 -6.68 12.67 4.48
N PHE A 74 -7.20 12.06 3.41
CA PHE A 74 -6.57 12.16 2.10
C PHE A 74 -6.85 13.49 1.38
N GLY A 75 -8.00 14.13 1.64
CA GLY A 75 -8.29 15.49 1.20
C GLY A 75 -7.36 16.51 1.87
N LYS A 76 -7.13 16.36 3.19
CA LYS A 76 -6.17 17.18 3.94
C LYS A 76 -4.75 17.02 3.41
N MET A 77 -4.32 15.78 3.14
CA MET A 77 -3.02 15.50 2.54
C MET A 77 -2.89 16.09 1.13
N GLY A 78 -3.95 16.04 0.31
CA GLY A 78 -3.99 16.71 -0.98
C GLY A 78 -3.78 18.23 -0.85
N SER A 79 -4.42 18.85 0.14
CA SER A 79 -4.26 20.28 0.48
C SER A 79 -2.83 20.61 0.87
N TRP A 80 -2.17 19.75 1.64
CA TRP A 80 -0.77 19.93 2.03
C TRP A 80 0.21 19.85 0.86
N TYR A 81 -0.06 19.04 -0.17
CA TYR A 81 0.75 19.07 -1.40
C TYR A 81 0.61 20.39 -2.16
N ILE A 82 -0.60 20.93 -2.26
CA ILE A 82 -0.86 22.22 -2.92
C ILE A 82 -0.16 23.35 -2.16
N ASN A 83 -0.28 23.36 -0.83
CA ASN A 83 0.35 24.35 0.05
C ASN A 83 1.86 24.13 0.27
N ARG A 84 2.41 23.02 -0.24
CA ARG A 84 3.80 22.58 -0.05
C ARG A 84 4.21 22.35 1.41
N THR A 85 3.24 22.11 2.29
CA THR A 85 3.46 21.91 3.73
C THR A 85 3.82 20.46 4.01
N PHE A 86 4.98 20.23 4.63
CA PHE A 86 5.45 18.89 4.95
C PHE A 86 4.59 18.23 6.02
N PHE A 87 4.29 16.95 5.80
CA PHE A 87 3.51 16.13 6.72
C PHE A 87 4.05 14.71 6.76
N PHE A 88 3.73 14.00 7.84
CA PHE A 88 4.05 12.59 8.01
C PHE A 88 2.83 11.74 7.69
N ASP A 89 3.05 10.64 6.97
CA ASP A 89 2.06 9.57 6.78
C ASP A 89 2.75 8.20 6.69
N VAL A 90 2.03 7.14 7.09
CA VAL A 90 2.52 5.76 7.05
C VAL A 90 2.51 5.14 5.64
N HIS A 91 1.78 5.72 4.70
CA HIS A 91 1.67 5.22 3.34
C HIS A 91 2.56 6.01 2.37
N PRO A 92 3.16 5.34 1.37
CA PRO A 92 3.90 6.00 0.31
C PRO A 92 3.12 7.12 -0.42
N PRO A 93 3.82 8.05 -1.09
CA PRO A 93 3.25 9.36 -1.42
C PRO A 93 2.40 9.41 -2.69
N LEU A 94 2.54 8.48 -3.65
CA LEU A 94 2.02 8.63 -5.01
C LEU A 94 0.51 8.88 -5.05
N GLY A 95 -0.28 8.08 -4.33
CA GLY A 95 -1.74 8.21 -4.36
C GLY A 95 -2.21 9.58 -3.89
N LYS A 96 -1.57 10.12 -2.85
CA LYS A 96 -1.88 11.44 -2.30
C LYS A 96 -1.41 12.57 -3.22
N MET A 97 -0.23 12.41 -3.82
CA MET A 97 0.27 13.35 -4.82
C MET A 97 -0.67 13.44 -6.02
N LEU A 98 -1.20 12.31 -6.50
CA LEU A 98 -2.15 12.27 -7.60
C LEU A 98 -3.50 12.91 -7.23
N ILE A 99 -4.00 12.67 -6.02
CA ILE A 99 -5.20 13.33 -5.49
C ILE A 99 -4.97 14.85 -5.42
N GLY A 100 -3.87 15.30 -4.82
CA GLY A 100 -3.52 16.73 -4.76
C GLY A 100 -3.36 17.36 -6.15
N LEU A 101 -2.70 16.65 -7.08
CA LEU A 101 -2.56 17.08 -8.47
C LEU A 101 -3.93 17.22 -9.15
N SER A 102 -4.84 16.27 -8.96
CA SER A 102 -6.19 16.34 -9.53
C SER A 102 -7.00 17.52 -9.00
N GLY A 103 -6.89 17.83 -7.71
CA GLY A 103 -7.48 19.03 -7.12
C GLY A 103 -6.89 20.30 -7.74
N TYR A 104 -5.57 20.40 -7.78
CA TYR A 104 -4.88 21.57 -8.35
C TYR A 104 -5.28 21.83 -9.81
N LEU A 105 -5.34 20.78 -10.64
CA LEU A 105 -5.72 20.90 -12.06
C LEU A 105 -7.19 21.29 -12.27
N THR A 106 -8.04 21.11 -11.25
CA THR A 106 -9.48 21.37 -11.32
C THR A 106 -9.91 22.61 -10.52
N GLY A 107 -8.95 23.38 -9.98
CA GLY A 107 -9.21 24.65 -9.33
C GLY A 107 -9.35 24.60 -7.81
N TYR A 108 -9.02 23.47 -7.16
CA TYR A 108 -8.90 23.43 -5.70
C TYR A 108 -7.65 24.19 -5.23
N ASP A 109 -7.82 25.06 -4.25
CA ASP A 109 -6.78 25.98 -3.75
C ASP A 109 -6.00 25.45 -2.54
N GLY A 110 -6.42 24.32 -1.95
CA GLY A 110 -5.77 23.75 -0.78
C GLY A 110 -6.15 24.38 0.56
N THR A 111 -7.20 25.21 0.63
CA THR A 111 -7.56 25.94 1.86
C THR A 111 -8.56 25.21 2.76
N TYR A 112 -9.32 24.26 2.20
CA TYR A 112 -10.36 23.56 2.96
C TYR A 112 -9.74 22.57 3.98
N PRO A 113 -10.18 22.57 5.25
CA PRO A 113 -9.45 21.93 6.33
C PRO A 113 -9.63 20.40 6.44
N PHE A 114 -10.74 19.85 5.93
CA PHE A 114 -11.08 18.42 6.00
C PHE A 114 -11.05 17.84 7.44
N ASP A 115 -11.69 18.52 8.41
CA ASP A 115 -11.52 18.18 9.83
C ASP A 115 -12.32 16.96 10.29
N LYS A 116 -13.62 16.88 9.99
CA LYS A 116 -14.46 15.75 10.43
C LYS A 116 -15.45 15.28 9.35
N PRO A 117 -15.86 14.00 9.38
CA PRO A 117 -16.90 13.51 8.49
C PRO A 117 -18.22 14.25 8.74
N GLY A 118 -18.91 14.62 7.66
CA GLY A 118 -20.15 15.39 7.68
C GLY A 118 -19.97 16.90 7.49
N ASP A 119 -18.73 17.42 7.50
CA ASP A 119 -18.48 18.82 7.18
C ASP A 119 -18.85 19.12 5.72
N LYS A 120 -19.62 20.18 5.49
CA LYS A 120 -20.03 20.61 4.14
C LYS A 120 -18.91 21.35 3.44
N TYR A 121 -18.76 21.12 2.13
CA TYR A 121 -17.71 21.75 1.33
C TYR A 121 -17.93 23.25 1.08
N ASN A 122 -19.15 23.77 1.27
CA ASN A 122 -19.46 25.20 1.22
C ASN A 122 -18.95 25.91 -0.05
N GLY A 123 -19.07 25.26 -1.23
CA GLY A 123 -18.62 25.81 -2.51
C GLY A 123 -17.14 25.60 -2.83
N THR A 124 -16.41 24.82 -2.02
CA THR A 124 -15.03 24.40 -2.32
C THR A 124 -14.99 23.48 -3.54
N HIS A 125 -14.02 23.66 -4.44
CA HIS A 125 -13.85 22.84 -5.65
C HIS A 125 -13.22 21.44 -5.38
N TYR A 126 -13.90 20.58 -4.62
CA TYR A 126 -13.41 19.22 -4.30
C TYR A 126 -13.72 18.17 -5.39
N GLU A 127 -14.61 18.50 -6.33
CA GLU A 127 -15.24 17.54 -7.26
C GLU A 127 -14.21 16.84 -8.14
N GLY A 128 -13.17 17.55 -8.58
CA GLY A 128 -12.11 17.01 -9.40
C GLY A 128 -11.35 15.86 -8.72
N MET A 129 -11.19 15.90 -7.40
CA MET A 129 -10.55 14.83 -6.64
C MET A 129 -11.42 13.55 -6.61
N ARG A 130 -12.74 13.70 -6.42
CA ARG A 130 -13.67 12.56 -6.46
C ARG A 130 -13.80 11.98 -7.86
N ILE A 131 -13.89 12.83 -8.88
CA ILE A 131 -13.95 12.42 -10.29
C ILE A 131 -12.67 11.66 -10.67
N PHE A 132 -11.50 12.11 -10.22
CA PHE A 132 -10.24 11.41 -10.44
C PHE A 132 -10.23 10.02 -9.80
N CYS A 133 -10.60 9.92 -8.51
CA CYS A 133 -10.70 8.62 -7.82
C CYS A 133 -11.71 7.70 -8.51
N THR A 134 -12.86 8.25 -8.91
CA THR A 134 -13.91 7.54 -9.65
C THR A 134 -13.41 7.04 -11.00
N ALA A 135 -12.62 7.82 -11.73
CA ALA A 135 -12.07 7.43 -13.03
C ALA A 135 -11.10 6.25 -12.90
N LEU A 136 -10.18 6.29 -11.93
CA LEU A 136 -9.28 5.18 -11.65
C LEU A 136 -10.04 3.94 -11.19
N GLY A 137 -11.01 4.12 -10.29
CA GLY A 137 -11.85 3.03 -9.80
C GLY A 137 -12.74 2.42 -10.88
N ALA A 138 -13.28 3.23 -11.80
CA ALA A 138 -14.08 2.77 -12.92
C ALA A 138 -13.27 1.90 -13.89
N ALA A 139 -11.99 2.23 -14.12
CA ALA A 139 -11.12 1.45 -15.00
C ALA A 139 -10.85 0.02 -14.50
N ILE A 140 -11.07 -0.28 -13.21
CA ILE A 140 -10.89 -1.64 -12.65
C ILE A 140 -11.79 -2.67 -13.36
N VAL A 141 -13.02 -2.30 -13.70
CA VAL A 141 -14.00 -3.20 -14.34
C VAL A 141 -13.54 -3.65 -15.74
N PRO A 142 -13.26 -2.75 -16.71
CA PRO A 142 -12.77 -3.16 -18.02
C PRO A 142 -11.39 -3.82 -17.97
N MET A 143 -10.50 -3.41 -17.06
CA MET A 143 -9.22 -4.12 -16.87
C MET A 143 -9.42 -5.55 -16.40
N THR A 144 -10.41 -5.80 -15.54
CA THR A 144 -10.77 -7.14 -15.08
C THR A 144 -11.27 -8.01 -16.23
N PHE A 145 -12.15 -7.49 -17.08
CA PHE A 145 -12.60 -8.18 -18.29
C PHE A 145 -11.41 -8.61 -19.16
N HIS A 146 -10.50 -7.68 -19.42
CA HIS A 146 -9.34 -7.91 -20.27
C HIS A 146 -8.33 -8.89 -19.63
N THR A 147 -8.10 -8.78 -18.33
CA THR A 147 -7.22 -9.68 -17.56
C THR A 147 -7.71 -11.12 -17.65
N VAL A 148 -8.98 -11.37 -17.33
CA VAL A 148 -9.54 -12.73 -17.41
C VAL A 148 -9.57 -13.23 -18.85
N TRP A 149 -9.75 -12.33 -19.83
CA TRP A 149 -9.69 -12.70 -21.25
C TRP A 149 -8.28 -13.17 -21.65
N ASP A 150 -7.24 -12.46 -21.21
CA ASP A 150 -5.86 -12.86 -21.49
C ASP A 150 -5.49 -14.18 -20.78
N MET A 151 -6.02 -14.43 -19.59
CA MET A 151 -5.78 -15.68 -18.84
C MET A 151 -6.56 -16.88 -19.39
N THR A 152 -7.80 -16.68 -19.87
CA THR A 152 -8.73 -17.78 -20.17
C THR A 152 -9.17 -17.90 -21.63
N SER A 153 -9.04 -16.83 -22.42
CA SER A 153 -9.63 -16.69 -23.76
C SER A 153 -11.13 -17.02 -23.82
N SER A 154 -11.86 -16.86 -22.71
CA SER A 154 -13.30 -17.11 -22.62
C SER A 154 -14.08 -15.81 -22.42
N LEU A 155 -15.00 -15.52 -23.33
CA LEU A 155 -15.88 -14.35 -23.24
C LEU A 155 -16.82 -14.44 -22.04
N THR A 156 -17.34 -15.63 -21.74
CA THR A 156 -18.23 -15.86 -20.59
C THR A 156 -17.50 -15.59 -19.29
N ALA A 157 -16.29 -16.13 -19.12
CA ALA A 157 -15.49 -15.92 -17.92
C ALA A 157 -15.17 -14.43 -17.71
N SER A 158 -14.72 -13.74 -18.77
CA SER A 158 -14.42 -12.30 -18.72
C SER A 158 -15.63 -11.44 -18.41
N THR A 159 -16.78 -11.73 -19.02
CA THR A 159 -18.02 -10.98 -18.82
C THR A 159 -18.51 -11.10 -17.39
N PHE A 160 -18.52 -12.32 -16.83
CA PHE A 160 -18.94 -12.53 -15.44
C PHE A 160 -17.94 -11.96 -14.44
N ALA A 161 -16.63 -12.10 -14.67
CA ALA A 161 -15.62 -11.48 -13.82
C ALA A 161 -15.80 -9.95 -13.72
N ALA A 162 -16.05 -9.30 -14.86
CA ALA A 162 -16.32 -7.87 -14.90
C ALA A 162 -17.67 -7.52 -14.25
N ALA A 163 -18.72 -8.30 -14.50
CA ALA A 163 -20.05 -8.09 -13.92
C ALA A 163 -20.04 -8.21 -12.38
N TYR A 164 -19.29 -9.16 -11.81
CA TYR A 164 -19.13 -9.30 -10.37
C TYR A 164 -18.54 -8.05 -9.72
N ILE A 165 -17.57 -7.39 -10.36
CA ILE A 165 -17.01 -6.14 -9.83
C ILE A 165 -17.94 -4.97 -10.13
N LEU A 166 -18.51 -4.90 -11.33
CA LEU A 166 -19.43 -3.84 -11.78
C LEU A 166 -20.62 -3.70 -10.83
N PHE A 167 -21.26 -4.81 -10.50
CA PHE A 167 -22.46 -4.88 -9.67
C PHE A 167 -22.18 -5.01 -8.16
N ASP A 168 -20.92 -4.95 -7.74
CA ASP A 168 -20.57 -4.89 -6.32
C ASP A 168 -20.71 -3.45 -5.77
N ILE A 169 -21.47 -3.35 -4.69
CA ILE A 169 -21.80 -2.10 -4.00
C ILE A 169 -20.61 -1.58 -3.19
N GLY A 170 -19.84 -2.47 -2.56
CA GLY A 170 -18.67 -2.07 -1.79
C GLY A 170 -17.59 -1.44 -2.68
N MET A 171 -17.31 -2.06 -3.83
CA MET A 171 -16.41 -1.54 -4.86
C MET A 171 -16.92 -0.21 -5.43
N LEU A 172 -18.24 -0.04 -5.58
CA LEU A 172 -18.83 1.24 -5.99
C LEU A 172 -18.50 2.35 -4.99
N ILE A 173 -18.69 2.08 -3.71
CA ILE A 173 -18.50 3.05 -2.63
C ILE A 173 -17.04 3.46 -2.55
N LEU A 174 -16.12 2.49 -2.41
CA LEU A 174 -14.68 2.79 -2.26
C LEU A 174 -14.10 3.58 -3.43
N ASN A 175 -14.63 3.37 -4.63
CA ASN A 175 -14.11 4.02 -5.82
C ASN A 175 -14.61 5.46 -6.02
N ARG A 176 -15.66 5.92 -5.31
CA ARG A 176 -16.30 7.22 -5.56
C ARG A 176 -15.74 8.38 -4.75
N TYR A 177 -15.09 8.10 -3.63
CA TYR A 177 -14.65 9.11 -2.66
C TYR A 177 -13.14 9.38 -2.75
N ILE A 178 -12.70 10.47 -2.13
CA ILE A 178 -11.28 10.87 -2.06
C ILE A 178 -10.52 9.91 -1.12
N LEU A 179 -10.16 8.75 -1.65
CA LEU A 179 -9.53 7.64 -0.92
C LEU A 179 -8.27 7.16 -1.62
N LEU A 180 -7.38 6.49 -0.88
CA LEU A 180 -6.22 5.81 -1.48
C LEU A 180 -6.54 4.45 -2.10
N ASP A 181 -7.68 3.84 -1.74
CA ASP A 181 -8.07 2.54 -2.27
C ASP A 181 -8.33 2.54 -3.80
N PRO A 182 -9.03 3.52 -4.41
CA PRO A 182 -9.19 3.55 -5.88
C PRO A 182 -7.86 3.54 -6.65
N PRO A 183 -6.88 4.45 -6.40
CA PRO A 183 -5.58 4.36 -7.08
C PRO A 183 -4.82 3.07 -6.74
N LEU A 184 -4.90 2.56 -5.50
CA LEU A 184 -4.25 1.30 -5.12
C LEU A 184 -4.77 0.12 -5.93
N ILE A 185 -6.09 -0.08 -5.97
CA ILE A 185 -6.73 -1.20 -6.66
C ILE A 185 -6.59 -1.04 -8.17
N PHE A 186 -6.63 0.19 -8.69
CA PHE A 186 -6.35 0.49 -10.10
C PHE A 186 -4.94 0.01 -10.50
N PHE A 187 -3.89 0.48 -9.83
CA PHE A 187 -2.52 0.10 -10.17
C PHE A 187 -2.27 -1.40 -9.95
N MET A 188 -2.84 -1.99 -8.89
CA MET A 188 -2.79 -3.43 -8.66
C MET A 188 -3.40 -4.21 -9.82
N THR A 189 -4.62 -3.86 -10.24
CA THR A 189 -5.33 -4.54 -11.33
C THR A 189 -4.60 -4.34 -12.65
N ALA A 190 -4.03 -3.15 -12.89
CA ALA A 190 -3.20 -2.86 -14.06
C ALA A 190 -1.91 -3.71 -14.08
N SER A 191 -1.25 -3.91 -12.93
CA SER A 191 -0.11 -4.83 -12.81
C SER A 191 -0.49 -6.28 -13.13
N VAL A 192 -1.63 -6.76 -12.65
CA VAL A 192 -2.12 -8.13 -12.94
C VAL A 192 -2.52 -8.27 -14.40
N MET A 193 -3.14 -7.25 -14.99
CA MET A 193 -3.45 -7.20 -16.43
C MET A 193 -2.17 -7.27 -17.27
N GLY A 194 -1.15 -6.48 -16.91
CA GLY A 194 0.16 -6.51 -17.56
C GLY A 194 0.84 -7.89 -17.44
N MET A 195 0.81 -8.50 -16.24
CA MET A 195 1.29 -9.86 -15.99
C MET A 195 0.61 -10.88 -16.90
N ALA A 196 -0.73 -10.89 -16.95
CA ALA A 196 -1.50 -11.79 -17.81
C ALA A 196 -1.16 -11.58 -19.30
N ARG A 197 -1.03 -10.32 -19.72
CA ARG A 197 -0.74 -9.97 -21.11
C ARG A 197 0.66 -10.39 -21.53
N VAL A 198 1.67 -10.15 -20.70
CA VAL A 198 3.06 -10.56 -20.94
C VAL A 198 3.14 -12.08 -21.03
N SER A 199 2.52 -12.81 -20.11
CA SER A 199 2.51 -14.28 -20.15
C SER A 199 1.84 -14.81 -21.42
N ARG A 200 0.69 -14.26 -21.81
CA ARG A 200 0.01 -14.60 -23.06
C ARG A 200 0.91 -14.36 -24.28
N LEU A 201 1.56 -13.22 -24.37
CA LEU A 201 2.47 -12.91 -25.49
C LEU A 201 3.68 -13.85 -25.52
N THR A 202 4.21 -14.23 -24.36
CA THR A 202 5.30 -15.21 -24.26
C THR A 202 4.85 -16.59 -24.73
N GLN A 203 3.67 -17.06 -24.31
CA GLN A 203 3.09 -18.34 -24.76
C GLN A 203 2.82 -18.37 -26.27
N LEU A 204 2.42 -17.23 -26.86
CA LEU A 204 2.23 -17.08 -28.30
C LEU A 204 3.55 -16.91 -29.08
N SER A 205 4.71 -17.16 -28.45
CA SER A 205 6.03 -16.97 -29.05
C SER A 205 6.30 -15.54 -29.57
N ALA A 206 5.59 -14.55 -29.03
CA ALA A 206 5.73 -13.13 -29.39
C ALA A 206 6.64 -12.34 -28.42
N SER A 207 7.49 -13.03 -27.68
CA SER A 207 8.49 -12.42 -26.80
C SER A 207 9.45 -11.50 -27.55
N PHE A 208 9.94 -10.46 -26.86
CA PHE A 208 10.85 -9.43 -27.39
C PHE A 208 10.31 -8.57 -28.55
N THR A 209 9.04 -8.74 -28.94
CA THR A 209 8.36 -7.78 -29.81
C THR A 209 8.19 -6.44 -29.11
N THR A 210 7.99 -5.35 -29.87
CA THR A 210 7.72 -4.03 -29.29
C THR A 210 6.52 -4.08 -28.34
N GLY A 211 5.46 -4.79 -28.71
CA GLY A 211 4.29 -4.98 -27.85
C GLY A 211 4.63 -5.69 -26.53
N TRP A 212 5.46 -6.74 -26.58
CA TRP A 212 5.89 -7.45 -25.38
C TRP A 212 6.71 -6.56 -24.44
N TRP A 213 7.67 -5.78 -24.97
CA TRP A 213 8.45 -4.85 -24.18
C TRP A 213 7.60 -3.74 -23.55
N LEU A 214 6.65 -3.18 -24.31
CA LEU A 214 5.73 -2.16 -23.80
C LEU A 214 4.89 -2.70 -22.65
N TRP A 215 4.31 -3.89 -22.77
CA TRP A 215 3.52 -4.50 -21.70
C TRP A 215 4.37 -4.89 -20.49
N LEU A 216 5.61 -5.32 -20.71
CA LEU A 216 6.52 -5.66 -19.64
C LEU A 216 6.97 -4.42 -18.86
N ALA A 217 7.35 -3.34 -19.55
CA ALA A 217 7.67 -2.05 -18.94
C ALA A 217 6.45 -1.43 -18.24
N PHE A 218 5.26 -1.52 -18.85
CA PHE A 218 3.99 -1.12 -18.24
C PHE A 218 3.73 -1.87 -16.94
N THR A 219 3.93 -3.19 -16.92
CA THR A 219 3.77 -4.01 -15.71
C THR A 219 4.69 -3.53 -14.60
N GLY A 220 5.97 -3.29 -14.91
CA GLY A 220 6.94 -2.72 -13.97
C GLY A 220 6.54 -1.34 -13.44
N ALA A 221 6.10 -0.44 -14.32
CA ALA A 221 5.64 0.89 -13.93
C ALA A 221 4.41 0.83 -13.01
N MET A 222 3.43 -0.02 -13.32
CA MET A 222 2.24 -0.20 -12.49
C MET A 222 2.58 -0.84 -11.13
N LEU A 223 3.55 -1.77 -11.08
CA LEU A 223 4.04 -2.32 -9.80
C LEU A 223 4.65 -1.22 -8.94
N ALA A 224 5.49 -0.37 -9.52
CA ALA A 224 6.07 0.78 -8.85
C ALA A 224 4.98 1.70 -8.29
N CYS A 225 3.97 2.01 -9.11
CA CYS A 225 2.85 2.84 -8.71
C CYS A 225 2.06 2.22 -7.56
N THR A 226 1.79 0.91 -7.61
CA THR A 226 1.02 0.21 -6.56
C THR A 226 1.73 0.28 -5.20
N ILE A 227 3.02 -0.03 -5.13
CA ILE A 227 3.81 0.08 -3.88
C ILE A 227 3.84 1.54 -3.41
N SER A 228 3.96 2.48 -4.35
CA SER A 228 4.03 3.92 -4.05
C SER A 228 2.70 4.54 -3.60
N VAL A 229 1.58 3.81 -3.66
CA VAL A 229 0.31 4.23 -3.05
C VAL A 229 0.17 3.70 -1.63
N LYS A 230 0.41 2.39 -1.40
CA LYS A 230 0.28 1.74 -0.09
C LYS A 230 1.20 0.53 -0.02
N PHE A 231 1.82 0.26 1.13
CA PHE A 231 2.72 -0.89 1.29
C PHE A 231 2.05 -2.27 1.11
N VAL A 232 0.72 -2.35 1.20
CA VAL A 232 -0.05 -3.55 0.81
C VAL A 232 0.22 -3.92 -0.67
N GLY A 233 0.65 -2.97 -1.50
CA GLY A 233 1.11 -3.22 -2.88
C GLY A 233 2.29 -4.18 -3.00
N LEU A 234 3.04 -4.45 -1.93
CA LEU A 234 4.07 -5.50 -1.93
C LEU A 234 3.47 -6.90 -2.21
N PHE A 235 2.19 -7.11 -1.91
CA PHE A 235 1.48 -8.36 -2.17
C PHE A 235 1.32 -8.65 -3.67
N VAL A 236 1.04 -7.63 -4.49
CA VAL A 236 0.99 -7.82 -5.95
C VAL A 236 2.39 -7.99 -6.55
N VAL A 237 3.41 -7.36 -5.98
CA VAL A 237 4.81 -7.60 -6.39
C VAL A 237 5.18 -9.06 -6.17
N LEU A 238 4.83 -9.62 -5.01
CA LEU A 238 5.05 -11.04 -4.72
C LEU A 238 4.29 -11.95 -5.69
N LEU A 239 3.01 -11.65 -5.97
CA LEU A 239 2.20 -12.42 -6.93
C LEU A 239 2.82 -12.39 -8.34
N VAL A 240 3.13 -11.21 -8.86
CA VAL A 240 3.74 -11.05 -10.20
C VAL A 240 5.13 -11.67 -10.26
N GLY A 241 5.90 -11.60 -9.16
CA GLY A 241 7.19 -12.26 -9.02
C GLY A 241 7.07 -13.79 -9.08
N MET A 242 6.14 -14.38 -8.34
CA MET A 242 5.89 -15.83 -8.39
C MET A 242 5.35 -16.28 -9.76
N HIS A 243 4.45 -15.52 -10.36
CA HIS A 243 3.96 -15.80 -11.72
C HIS A 243 5.09 -15.70 -12.75
N THR A 244 5.97 -14.70 -12.62
CA THR A 244 7.14 -14.55 -13.48
C THR A 244 8.12 -15.71 -13.32
N ALA A 245 8.35 -16.16 -12.08
CA ALA A 245 9.19 -17.34 -11.84
C ALA A 245 8.59 -18.61 -12.49
N SER A 246 7.27 -18.79 -12.40
CA SER A 246 6.58 -19.89 -13.09
C SER A 246 6.64 -19.77 -14.62
N ASP A 247 6.46 -18.57 -15.18
CA ASP A 247 6.62 -18.35 -16.63
C ASP A 247 8.06 -18.67 -17.09
N LEU A 248 9.07 -18.26 -16.31
CA LEU A 248 10.48 -18.55 -16.61
C LEU A 248 10.78 -20.04 -16.50
N TRP A 249 10.12 -20.75 -15.58
CA TRP A 249 10.18 -22.19 -15.46
C TRP A 249 9.62 -22.88 -16.72
N ASP A 250 8.46 -22.43 -17.22
CA ASP A 250 7.87 -22.94 -18.46
C ASP A 250 8.79 -22.66 -19.67
N VAL A 251 9.40 -21.46 -19.73
CA VAL A 251 10.36 -21.10 -20.78
C VAL A 251 11.63 -21.96 -20.72
N LEU A 252 12.13 -22.27 -19.52
CA LEU A 252 13.27 -23.16 -19.33
C LEU A 252 12.94 -24.60 -19.76
N GLY A 253 11.71 -25.05 -19.52
CA GLY A 253 11.23 -26.37 -19.91
C GLY A 253 11.01 -26.54 -21.42
N ASP A 254 10.95 -25.46 -22.20
CA ASP A 254 10.81 -25.51 -23.65
C ASP A 254 12.14 -25.88 -24.33
N LEU A 255 12.34 -27.19 -24.52
CA LEU A 255 13.53 -27.78 -25.17
C LEU A 255 13.68 -27.38 -26.65
N SER A 256 12.68 -26.73 -27.27
CA SER A 256 12.79 -26.23 -28.64
C SER A 256 13.62 -24.94 -28.74
N ARG A 257 13.93 -24.30 -27.60
CA ARG A 257 14.65 -23.03 -27.53
C ARG A 257 16.01 -23.20 -26.84
N PRO A 258 17.05 -22.45 -27.27
CA PRO A 258 18.34 -22.47 -26.59
C PRO A 258 18.26 -21.79 -25.21
N ILE A 259 19.10 -22.21 -24.27
CA ILE A 259 19.20 -21.63 -22.92
C ILE A 259 19.43 -20.10 -22.94
N SER A 260 20.10 -19.59 -23.99
CA SER A 260 20.31 -18.15 -24.18
C SER A 260 18.99 -17.37 -24.30
N TYR A 261 17.91 -17.99 -24.79
CA TYR A 261 16.57 -17.40 -24.80
C TYR A 261 16.06 -17.18 -23.37
N THR A 262 16.20 -18.18 -22.51
CA THR A 262 15.82 -18.11 -21.09
C THR A 262 16.63 -17.05 -20.34
N ALA A 263 17.94 -16.97 -20.59
CA ALA A 263 18.79 -15.93 -20.01
C ALA A 263 18.35 -14.51 -20.41
N ARG A 264 18.01 -14.31 -21.70
CA ARG A 264 17.49 -13.02 -22.19
C ARG A 264 16.13 -12.67 -21.55
N GLN A 265 15.26 -13.66 -21.38
CA GLN A 265 13.97 -13.48 -20.68
C GLN A 265 14.19 -13.05 -19.22
N LEU A 266 15.10 -13.71 -18.52
CA LEU A 266 15.45 -13.38 -17.14
C LEU A 266 15.97 -11.93 -17.02
N VAL A 267 16.95 -11.56 -17.86
CA VAL A 267 17.52 -10.20 -17.85
C VAL A 267 16.45 -9.15 -18.17
N ALA A 268 15.65 -9.36 -19.23
CA ALA A 268 14.59 -8.43 -19.61
C ALA A 268 13.58 -8.23 -18.48
N ARG A 269 13.13 -9.31 -17.84
CA ARG A 269 12.20 -9.26 -16.70
C ARG A 269 12.84 -8.66 -15.45
N ALA A 270 14.11 -8.90 -15.16
CA ALA A 270 14.82 -8.29 -14.03
C ALA A 270 14.96 -6.76 -14.21
N LEU A 271 15.32 -6.29 -15.41
CA LEU A 271 15.45 -4.86 -15.70
C LEU A 271 14.11 -4.12 -15.56
N THR A 272 13.02 -4.75 -15.99
CA THR A 272 11.69 -4.10 -16.07
C THR A 272 10.81 -4.34 -14.86
N LEU A 273 10.91 -5.49 -14.18
CA LEU A 273 10.08 -5.86 -13.03
C LEU A 273 10.79 -5.69 -11.68
N ILE A 274 12.09 -5.34 -11.67
CA ILE A 274 12.84 -5.04 -10.44
C ILE A 274 13.48 -3.65 -10.54
N LEU A 275 14.41 -3.45 -11.48
CA LEU A 275 15.18 -2.20 -11.54
C LEU A 275 14.28 -0.99 -11.85
N LEU A 276 13.44 -1.07 -12.89
CA LEU A 276 12.51 0.01 -13.24
C LEU A 276 11.57 0.38 -12.08
N PRO A 277 10.88 -0.55 -11.39
CA PRO A 277 10.07 -0.21 -10.22
C PRO A 277 10.83 0.47 -9.10
N VAL A 278 12.06 0.02 -8.79
CA VAL A 278 12.90 0.65 -7.76
C VAL A 278 13.26 2.09 -8.14
N LEU A 279 13.63 2.34 -9.39
CA LEU A 279 13.95 3.67 -9.89
C LEU A 279 12.72 4.60 -9.86
N LEU A 280 11.56 4.13 -10.32
CA LEU A 280 10.32 4.91 -10.29
C LEU A 280 9.86 5.20 -8.85
N TYR A 281 9.95 4.22 -7.95
CA TYR A 281 9.64 4.39 -6.54
C TYR A 281 10.52 5.47 -5.90
N ALA A 282 11.84 5.42 -6.13
CA ALA A 282 12.76 6.47 -5.68
C ALA A 282 12.43 7.84 -6.30
N ALA A 283 12.09 7.88 -7.59
CA ALA A 283 11.70 9.11 -8.27
C ALA A 283 10.42 9.75 -7.68
N PHE A 284 9.41 8.95 -7.33
CA PHE A 284 8.20 9.46 -6.69
C PHE A 284 8.49 10.04 -5.31
N PHE A 285 9.38 9.43 -4.52
CA PHE A 285 9.84 10.01 -3.26
C PHE A 285 10.66 11.28 -3.47
N TYR A 286 11.48 11.34 -4.52
CA TYR A 286 12.21 12.55 -4.88
C TYR A 286 11.24 13.70 -5.16
N VAL A 287 10.21 13.47 -5.97
CA VAL A 287 9.13 14.46 -6.23
C VAL A 287 8.43 14.85 -4.93
N HIS A 288 8.04 13.88 -4.10
CA HIS A 288 7.38 14.14 -2.82
C HIS A 288 8.20 15.07 -1.91
N LEU A 289 9.49 14.78 -1.73
CA LEU A 289 10.40 15.55 -0.87
C LEU A 289 10.82 16.89 -1.47
N ALA A 290 10.71 17.05 -2.79
CA ALA A 290 10.96 18.30 -3.50
C ALA A 290 9.74 19.24 -3.48
N VAL A 291 8.52 18.69 -3.61
CA VAL A 291 7.27 19.44 -3.57
C VAL A 291 6.96 19.93 -2.16
N LEU A 292 7.09 19.06 -1.14
CA LEU A 292 6.86 19.42 0.26
C LEU A 292 8.09 20.07 0.88
N ASN A 293 8.28 21.36 0.59
CA ASN A 293 9.46 22.12 0.99
C ASN A 293 9.23 23.10 2.14
N ARG A 294 8.01 23.21 2.69
CA ARG A 294 7.69 24.05 3.86
C ARG A 294 7.49 23.21 5.11
N SER A 295 7.79 23.77 6.27
CA SER A 295 7.50 23.14 7.57
C SER A 295 6.00 22.95 7.76
N GLY A 296 5.64 21.92 8.52
CA GLY A 296 4.27 21.55 8.83
C GLY A 296 4.24 20.56 10.00
N SER A 297 3.06 20.22 10.50
CA SER A 297 2.89 19.47 11.75
C SER A 297 3.56 18.09 11.79
N GLY A 298 3.94 17.52 10.65
CA GLY A 298 4.59 16.21 10.58
C GLY A 298 6.13 16.24 10.59
N ASP A 299 6.77 17.41 10.58
CA ASP A 299 8.23 17.49 10.54
C ASP A 299 8.91 17.04 11.86
N GLY A 300 8.20 17.15 12.99
CA GLY A 300 8.63 16.72 14.32
C GLY A 300 9.04 15.25 14.44
N PHE A 301 8.54 14.37 13.56
CA PHE A 301 8.90 12.95 13.54
C PHE A 301 10.28 12.67 12.92
N TYR A 302 10.88 13.66 12.27
CA TYR A 302 12.14 13.56 11.53
C TYR A 302 13.29 14.23 12.29
N SER A 303 14.52 13.85 11.93
CA SER A 303 15.76 14.40 12.46
C SER A 303 15.89 15.89 12.22
N SER A 304 16.67 16.54 13.07
CA SER A 304 17.00 17.97 12.96
C SER A 304 17.57 18.34 11.59
N GLY A 305 18.42 17.48 11.03
CA GLY A 305 18.98 17.67 9.68
C GLY A 305 17.91 17.59 8.59
N PHE A 306 16.95 16.68 8.69
CA PHE A 306 15.84 16.65 7.74
C PHE A 306 15.02 17.94 7.81
N GLN A 307 14.68 18.39 9.03
CA GLN A 307 13.88 19.58 9.28
C GLN A 307 14.56 20.87 8.78
N SER A 308 15.89 20.95 8.83
CA SER A 308 16.62 22.14 8.38
C SER A 308 16.50 22.42 6.87
N ASN A 309 15.99 21.46 6.08
CA ASN A 309 15.69 21.66 4.66
C ASN A 309 14.31 22.28 4.39
N LEU A 310 13.46 22.42 5.42
CA LEU A 310 12.07 22.85 5.28
C LEU A 310 11.95 24.35 5.55
N LEU A 311 11.48 25.11 4.55
CA LEU A 311 11.19 26.54 4.63
C LEU A 311 10.22 26.83 5.78
N GLY A 312 10.55 27.80 6.63
CA GLY A 312 9.74 28.17 7.78
C GLY A 312 9.93 27.31 9.03
N ASN A 313 10.77 26.26 8.97
CA ASN A 313 11.21 25.56 10.20
C ASN A 313 12.18 26.46 10.99
N SER A 314 12.19 26.34 12.31
CA SER A 314 13.11 27.09 13.18
C SER A 314 14.59 26.76 12.97
N LEU A 315 14.93 25.71 12.22
CA LEU A 315 16.31 25.33 11.86
C LEU A 315 16.67 25.71 10.43
N TYR A 316 15.71 26.24 9.67
CA TYR A 316 15.94 26.60 8.28
C TYR A 316 16.81 27.85 8.19
N ASN A 317 17.98 27.71 7.57
CA ASN A 317 18.94 28.79 7.38
C ASN A 317 19.32 29.52 8.69
N VAL A 318 19.32 28.79 9.81
CA VAL A 318 19.70 29.36 11.10
C VAL A 318 21.21 29.31 11.29
N SER A 319 21.73 30.41 11.82
CA SER A 319 23.06 30.50 12.38
C SER A 319 22.96 30.39 13.89
N MET A 320 23.65 29.43 14.49
CA MET A 320 23.71 29.26 15.94
C MET A 320 25.12 28.86 16.36
N PRO A 321 25.49 29.04 17.65
CA PRO A 321 26.78 28.58 18.15
C PRO A 321 26.99 27.09 17.89
N ARG A 322 28.14 26.76 17.29
CA ARG A 322 28.53 25.37 17.03
C ARG A 322 28.79 24.61 18.32
N GLU A 323 29.49 25.25 19.24
CA GLU A 323 29.90 24.65 20.51
C GLU A 323 28.91 25.04 21.61
N VAL A 324 28.71 24.15 22.57
CA VAL A 324 27.81 24.37 23.70
C VAL A 324 28.61 24.85 24.90
N ALA A 325 28.22 25.98 25.48
CA ALA A 325 28.83 26.57 26.67
C ALA A 325 27.95 26.42 27.92
N TYR A 326 28.57 26.47 29.09
CA TYR A 326 27.82 26.64 30.35
C TYR A 326 27.08 27.97 30.33
N GLY A 327 25.81 27.96 30.75
CA GLY A 327 24.90 29.09 30.63
C GLY A 327 24.14 29.17 29.31
N ALA A 328 24.41 28.28 28.35
CA ALA A 328 23.62 28.19 27.12
C ALA A 328 22.23 27.62 27.41
N VAL A 329 21.23 28.18 26.72
CA VAL A 329 19.88 27.62 26.66
C VAL A 329 19.81 26.69 25.45
N VAL A 330 19.53 25.42 25.69
CA VAL A 330 19.51 24.38 24.67
C VAL A 330 18.17 23.68 24.58
N THR A 331 17.91 23.06 23.44
CA THR A 331 16.87 22.03 23.32
C THR A 331 17.53 20.67 23.07
N LEU A 332 17.05 19.64 23.75
CA LEU A 332 17.57 18.27 23.63
C LEU A 332 16.56 17.42 22.87
N LYS A 333 16.98 16.88 21.74
CA LYS A 333 16.17 15.95 20.94
C LYS A 333 16.73 14.54 21.03
N ASN A 334 15.84 13.56 21.09
CA ASN A 334 16.26 12.17 21.09
C ASN A 334 16.63 11.72 19.67
N HIS A 335 17.77 11.06 19.50
CA HIS A 335 18.30 10.65 18.18
C HIS A 335 17.59 9.40 17.62
N LYS A 336 16.78 8.70 18.40
CA LYS A 336 15.95 7.60 17.91
C LYS A 336 14.99 8.10 16.84
N THR A 337 14.70 7.26 15.84
CA THR A 337 13.68 7.55 14.83
C THR A 337 12.33 7.86 15.52
N GLY A 338 11.68 8.97 15.15
CA GLY A 338 10.46 9.45 15.83
C GLY A 338 10.65 9.90 17.28
N GLY A 339 11.89 10.17 17.70
CA GLY A 339 12.22 10.69 19.03
C GLY A 339 11.78 12.14 19.21
N GLY A 340 11.20 12.45 20.37
CA GLY A 340 10.78 13.81 20.72
C GLY A 340 11.86 14.65 21.41
N TYR A 341 11.49 15.90 21.68
CA TYR A 341 12.22 16.85 22.52
C TYR A 341 12.03 16.53 23.99
N LEU A 342 13.08 16.65 24.79
CA LEU A 342 12.98 16.62 26.24
C LEU A 342 12.09 17.77 26.70
N HIS A 343 10.96 17.44 27.32
CA HIS A 343 9.88 18.38 27.59
C HIS A 343 9.42 18.26 29.05
N SER A 344 9.10 19.39 29.67
CA SER A 344 8.58 19.43 31.04
C SER A 344 7.53 20.53 31.20
N HIS A 345 6.52 20.31 32.02
CA HIS A 345 5.39 21.23 32.18
C HIS A 345 4.87 21.19 33.61
N ASN A 346 4.09 22.18 34.05
CA ASN A 346 3.71 22.37 35.47
C ASN A 346 2.79 21.28 36.08
N HIS A 347 2.57 20.14 35.41
CA HIS A 347 1.78 19.04 35.95
C HIS A 347 2.67 18.07 36.73
N LEU A 348 2.15 17.54 37.84
CA LEU A 348 2.84 16.56 38.67
C LEU A 348 2.42 15.13 38.28
N TYR A 349 3.29 14.15 38.52
CA TYR A 349 2.88 12.75 38.41
C TYR A 349 1.72 12.45 39.38
N PRO A 350 0.70 11.67 38.95
CA PRO A 350 -0.46 11.38 39.79
C PRO A 350 -0.10 10.45 40.96
N LYS A 351 -0.92 10.49 42.03
CA LYS A 351 -0.75 9.60 43.18
C LYS A 351 -0.75 8.13 42.73
N GLY A 352 0.17 7.34 43.28
CA GLY A 352 0.33 5.92 42.94
C GLY A 352 1.23 5.65 41.72
N THR A 353 1.72 6.70 41.04
CA THR A 353 2.63 6.59 39.89
C THR A 353 4.01 7.14 40.24
N GLY A 354 4.63 6.56 41.29
CA GLY A 354 5.92 7.01 41.80
C GLY A 354 5.86 8.37 42.52
N ALA A 355 6.94 9.14 42.42
CA ALA A 355 7.13 10.35 43.19
C ALA A 355 6.23 11.45 42.65
N ARG A 356 5.60 12.20 43.55
CA ARG A 356 4.68 13.29 43.19
C ARG A 356 5.43 14.57 42.83
N GLN A 357 6.34 14.46 41.85
CA GLN A 357 7.17 15.55 41.34
C GLN A 357 6.72 15.95 39.92
N GLN A 358 7.33 16.98 39.35
CA GLN A 358 6.94 17.51 38.05
C GLN A 358 7.22 16.48 36.94
N GLN A 359 6.26 16.35 36.03
CA GLN A 359 6.33 15.41 34.91
C GLN A 359 7.39 15.84 33.90
N ILE A 360 8.11 14.84 33.39
CA ILE A 360 9.01 14.99 32.25
C ILE A 360 8.65 13.97 31.20
N THR A 361 8.67 14.40 29.94
CA THR A 361 8.19 13.64 28.80
C THR A 361 9.06 13.91 27.59
N THR A 362 8.78 13.18 26.51
CA THR A 362 9.25 13.54 25.17
C THR A 362 8.07 14.04 24.35
N TYR A 363 8.20 15.25 23.81
CA TYR A 363 7.17 15.92 23.02
C TYR A 363 7.63 16.09 21.58
N SER A 364 6.74 15.89 20.60
CA SER A 364 7.12 15.87 19.18
C SER A 364 7.21 17.26 18.54
N HIS A 365 6.63 18.28 19.17
CA HIS A 365 6.62 19.64 18.65
C HIS A 365 7.53 20.55 19.47
N LYS A 366 7.97 21.64 18.84
CA LYS A 366 8.79 22.67 19.49
C LYS A 366 7.91 23.61 20.28
N ASP A 367 8.25 23.84 21.54
CA ASP A 367 7.66 24.85 22.38
C ASP A 367 8.66 25.40 23.41
N GLU A 368 8.20 26.39 24.18
CA GLU A 368 8.97 27.03 25.23
C GLU A 368 9.37 26.06 26.37
N ASN A 369 8.61 24.97 26.53
CA ASN A 369 8.80 23.92 27.52
C ASN A 369 9.86 22.88 27.09
N ASN A 370 10.53 23.08 25.95
CA ASN A 370 11.66 22.26 25.51
C ASN A 370 13.01 22.88 25.86
N ARG A 371 13.03 24.07 26.49
CA ARG A 371 14.24 24.85 26.74
C ARG A 371 14.88 24.49 28.09
N TRP A 372 16.16 24.13 28.04
CA TRP A 372 16.96 23.71 29.18
C TRP A 372 18.22 24.56 29.29
N LEU A 373 18.51 25.07 30.49
CA LEU A 373 19.73 25.78 30.79
C LEU A 373 20.79 24.78 31.30
N ILE A 374 21.94 24.73 30.63
CA ILE A 374 23.06 23.87 31.07
C ILE A 374 23.90 24.61 32.12
N LYS A 375 24.01 24.03 33.31
CA LYS A 375 24.79 24.58 34.43
C LYS A 375 25.91 23.64 34.86
N PRO A 376 27.03 24.17 35.41
CA PRO A 376 27.97 23.36 36.16
C PRO A 376 27.27 22.70 37.35
N TYR A 377 27.73 21.51 37.76
CA TYR A 377 27.10 20.78 38.87
C TYR A 377 27.37 21.40 40.25
N ASP A 378 28.52 22.03 40.45
CA ASP A 378 29.03 22.52 41.76
C ASP A 378 29.25 24.03 41.84
N LYS A 379 29.21 24.74 40.72
CA LYS A 379 29.60 26.15 40.62
C LYS A 379 28.50 26.99 39.96
N PRO A 380 28.43 28.29 40.26
CA PRO A 380 27.60 29.20 39.48
C PRO A 380 28.06 29.22 38.02
N VAL A 381 27.13 29.60 37.13
CA VAL A 381 27.45 29.77 35.70
C VAL A 381 28.57 30.81 35.55
N PRO A 382 29.70 30.47 34.91
CA PRO A 382 30.81 31.39 34.78
C PRO A 382 30.47 32.61 33.90
N ASP A 383 31.01 33.78 34.24
CA ASP A 383 30.87 34.99 33.41
C ASP A 383 31.64 34.86 32.08
N ASN A 384 32.75 34.11 32.09
CA ASN A 384 33.55 33.82 30.91
C ASN A 384 33.01 32.61 30.14
N VAL A 385 33.22 32.59 28.83
CA VAL A 385 32.80 31.47 27.97
C VAL A 385 33.57 30.21 28.37
N THR A 386 32.84 29.22 28.88
CA THR A 386 33.37 27.91 29.27
C THR A 386 32.58 26.84 28.54
N LEU A 387 33.26 26.04 27.72
CA LEU A 387 32.62 25.01 26.90
C LEU A 387 32.31 23.76 27.71
N VAL A 388 31.18 23.13 27.41
CA VAL A 388 30.81 21.81 27.93
C VAL A 388 31.60 20.75 27.15
N ARG A 389 32.30 19.87 27.86
CA ARG A 389 33.18 18.86 27.27
C ARG A 389 32.73 17.43 27.59
N HIS A 390 33.23 16.49 26.81
CA HIS A 390 33.08 15.06 27.06
C HIS A 390 33.63 14.71 28.46
N GLY A 391 32.77 14.14 29.31
CA GLY A 391 33.11 13.74 30.67
C GLY A 391 32.73 14.77 31.74
N ASP A 392 32.12 15.89 31.36
CA ASP A 392 31.69 16.92 32.31
C ASP A 392 30.44 16.51 33.09
N LEU A 393 30.37 16.93 34.36
CA LEU A 393 29.19 16.82 35.22
C LEU A 393 28.37 18.10 35.13
N VAL A 394 27.11 17.98 34.73
CA VAL A 394 26.20 19.10 34.49
C VAL A 394 24.89 18.95 35.26
N ARG A 395 24.20 20.07 35.43
CA ARG A 395 22.78 20.13 35.80
C ARG A 395 22.00 20.72 34.63
N LEU A 396 20.85 20.14 34.34
CA LEU A 396 19.93 20.63 33.32
C LEU A 396 18.72 21.25 34.01
N GLU A 397 18.59 22.58 33.93
CA GLU A 397 17.46 23.29 34.51
C GLU A 397 16.42 23.60 33.45
N HIS A 398 15.17 23.23 33.70
CA HIS A 398 14.05 23.58 32.85
C HIS A 398 13.75 25.08 32.95
N LEU A 399 13.83 25.80 31.83
CA LEU A 399 13.81 27.27 31.85
C LEU A 399 12.48 27.84 32.34
N ALA A 400 11.36 27.26 31.94
CA ALA A 400 10.03 27.78 32.27
C ALA A 400 9.62 27.55 33.72
N THR A 401 10.09 26.45 34.35
CA THR A 401 9.68 26.07 35.72
C THR A 401 10.81 26.17 36.74
N ARG A 402 12.03 26.48 36.28
CA ARG A 402 13.23 26.66 37.11
C ARG A 402 13.56 25.44 37.97
N ARG A 403 13.20 24.24 37.50
CA ARG A 403 13.44 22.95 38.17
C ARG A 403 14.50 22.14 37.44
N ASN A 404 15.28 21.36 38.16
CA ASN A 404 16.35 20.54 37.60
C ASN A 404 15.82 19.19 37.11
N LEU A 405 16.46 18.65 36.07
CA LEU A 405 16.29 17.26 35.64
C LEU A 405 16.80 16.32 36.72
N HIS A 406 15.93 15.44 37.20
CA HIS A 406 16.16 14.63 38.39
C HIS A 406 15.81 13.17 38.14
N SER A 407 16.52 12.25 38.80
CA SER A 407 16.15 10.83 38.83
C SER A 407 16.39 10.23 40.21
N HIS A 408 15.56 9.27 40.59
CA HIS A 408 15.63 8.61 41.90
C HIS A 408 15.23 7.14 41.81
N ARG A 409 15.35 6.38 42.91
CA ARG A 409 15.09 4.92 42.95
C ARG A 409 13.65 4.46 42.80
N GLU A 410 12.71 5.38 42.54
CA GLU A 410 11.35 4.99 42.22
C GLU A 410 11.20 4.47 40.79
N GLN A 411 10.24 3.58 40.57
CA GLN A 411 10.00 2.96 39.28
C GLN A 411 9.30 3.92 38.31
N ALA A 412 9.70 3.88 37.04
CA ALA A 412 9.05 4.64 35.98
C ALA A 412 7.53 4.36 35.86
N PRO A 413 6.74 5.31 35.35
CA PRO A 413 5.28 5.24 35.33
C PRO A 413 4.74 4.03 34.55
N VAL A 414 5.32 3.72 33.39
CA VAL A 414 4.87 2.64 32.49
C VAL A 414 5.93 1.55 32.37
N THR A 415 7.21 1.92 32.29
CA THR A 415 8.31 0.96 32.14
C THR A 415 8.95 0.62 33.48
N LYS A 416 8.28 -0.23 34.27
CA LYS A 416 8.66 -0.58 35.67
C LYS A 416 10.08 -1.10 35.90
N LYS A 417 10.78 -1.52 34.85
CA LYS A 417 12.19 -1.94 34.91
C LYS A 417 13.18 -0.76 34.95
N HIS A 418 12.72 0.44 34.59
CA HIS A 418 13.51 1.66 34.58
C HIS A 418 13.18 2.51 35.81
N LEU A 419 14.06 3.46 36.10
CA LEU A 419 13.86 4.46 37.14
C LEU A 419 13.09 5.66 36.59
N GLN A 420 12.28 6.27 37.44
CA GLN A 420 11.50 7.46 37.13
C GLN A 420 12.42 8.69 37.05
N VAL A 421 12.21 9.47 36.00
CA VAL A 421 12.82 10.80 35.81
C VAL A 421 11.75 11.85 36.03
N THR A 422 12.10 12.94 36.67
CA THR A 422 11.20 14.03 37.08
C THR A 422 11.90 15.38 36.90
N CYS A 423 11.16 16.46 37.16
CA CYS A 423 11.75 17.75 37.46
C CYS A 423 11.59 18.07 38.96
N TYR A 424 12.70 18.37 39.64
CA TYR A 424 12.79 18.59 41.08
C TYR A 424 13.53 19.89 41.41
N GLY A 425 13.34 20.38 42.63
CA GLY A 425 13.95 21.62 43.09
C GLY A 425 13.15 22.88 42.75
N GLU A 426 13.67 24.03 43.16
CA GLU A 426 13.11 25.37 42.91
C GLU A 426 14.24 26.36 42.64
N ASP A 427 14.02 27.28 41.68
CA ASP A 427 15.00 28.30 41.27
C ASP A 427 16.39 27.77 40.91
N GLY A 428 16.45 26.56 40.35
CA GLY A 428 17.69 25.86 40.00
C GLY A 428 18.42 25.22 41.17
N GLN A 429 17.90 25.36 42.39
CA GLN A 429 18.39 24.65 43.56
C GLN A 429 17.71 23.28 43.65
N GLY A 430 18.52 22.24 43.82
CA GLY A 430 18.05 20.89 44.08
C GLY A 430 19.15 20.08 44.76
N ASP A 431 19.16 18.77 44.60
CA ASP A 431 20.02 17.87 45.36
C ASP A 431 21.14 17.25 44.49
N THR A 432 21.79 16.23 45.03
CA THR A 432 22.86 15.51 44.32
C THR A 432 22.35 14.57 43.23
N ASN A 433 21.04 14.28 43.19
CA ASN A 433 20.38 13.46 42.18
C ASN A 433 19.96 14.28 40.93
N ASP A 434 20.40 15.54 40.85
CA ASP A 434 20.23 16.37 39.65
C ASP A 434 21.46 16.32 38.73
N VAL A 435 22.49 15.54 39.09
CA VAL A 435 23.80 15.56 38.43
C VAL A 435 23.88 14.52 37.33
N TRP A 436 24.17 14.98 36.12
CA TRP A 436 24.31 14.15 34.92
C TRP A 436 25.69 14.29 34.31
N LEU A 437 26.35 13.17 34.06
CA LEU A 437 27.59 13.10 33.30
C LEU A 437 27.30 13.09 31.80
N VAL A 438 27.84 14.06 31.07
CA VAL A 438 27.68 14.18 29.62
C VAL A 438 28.76 13.37 28.91
N GLN A 439 28.37 12.36 28.15
CA GLN A 439 29.28 11.60 27.30
C GLN A 439 28.91 11.74 25.83
N ILE A 440 29.89 12.15 25.02
CA ILE A 440 29.82 12.09 23.56
C ILE A 440 30.11 10.64 23.11
N ALA A 441 29.23 10.05 22.31
CA ALA A 441 29.38 8.70 21.79
C ALA A 441 30.63 8.59 20.89
N GLY A 442 31.60 7.75 21.30
CA GLY A 442 32.90 7.65 20.62
C GLY A 442 33.79 8.89 20.77
N GLY A 443 33.45 9.79 21.71
CA GLY A 443 34.17 11.04 21.91
C GLY A 443 35.54 10.85 22.55
N LYS A 444 36.46 11.76 22.24
CA LYS A 444 37.80 11.82 22.86
C LYS A 444 37.76 12.65 24.15
N PRO A 445 38.67 12.40 25.11
CA PRO A 445 38.80 13.24 26.31
C PRO A 445 38.97 14.71 25.95
N GLY A 446 38.18 15.59 26.56
CA GLY A 446 38.23 17.04 26.33
C GLY A 446 37.56 17.53 25.04
N GLN A 447 36.96 16.65 24.24
CA GLN A 447 36.18 17.06 23.06
C GLN A 447 34.97 17.91 23.48
N ALA A 448 34.77 19.07 22.84
CA ALA A 448 33.64 19.94 23.11
C ALA A 448 32.33 19.32 22.60
N VAL A 449 31.23 19.61 23.30
CA VAL A 449 29.88 19.29 22.84
C VAL A 449 29.49 20.24 21.72
N GLU A 450 29.06 19.68 20.59
CA GLU A 450 28.65 20.43 19.41
C GLU A 450 27.15 20.25 19.14
N THR A 451 26.50 21.33 18.72
CA THR A 451 25.10 21.36 18.29
C THR A 451 24.91 20.49 17.03
N VAL A 452 23.83 19.72 16.96
CA VAL A 452 23.41 18.80 15.87
C VAL A 452 24.33 17.59 15.64
N THR A 453 25.64 17.74 15.74
CA THR A 453 26.64 16.72 15.38
C THR A 453 26.97 15.76 16.52
N SER A 454 27.07 16.26 17.76
CA SER A 454 27.42 15.42 18.91
C SER A 454 26.25 14.55 19.33
N ARG A 455 26.48 13.23 19.35
CA ARG A 455 25.58 12.25 19.97
C ARG A 455 25.90 12.12 21.45
N LEU A 456 25.03 12.66 22.29
CA LEU A 456 25.19 12.73 23.73
C LEU A 456 24.46 11.59 24.43
N THR A 457 25.03 11.11 25.52
CA THR A 457 24.38 10.23 26.48
C THR A 457 24.55 10.86 27.86
N PHE A 458 23.44 11.06 28.56
CA PHE A 458 23.42 11.61 29.91
C PHE A 458 23.38 10.44 30.90
N TYR A 459 24.46 10.28 31.66
CA TYR A 459 24.55 9.27 32.71
C TYR A 459 24.22 9.92 34.04
N HIS A 460 23.20 9.40 34.72
CA HIS A 460 22.89 9.84 36.06
C HIS A 460 24.03 9.45 37.03
N TYR A 461 24.62 10.44 37.70
CA TYR A 461 25.89 10.23 38.42
C TYR A 461 25.76 9.25 39.60
N ILE A 462 24.64 9.33 40.34
CA ILE A 462 24.42 8.52 41.55
C ILE A 462 23.79 7.16 41.22
N GLU A 463 22.59 7.18 40.62
CA GLU A 463 21.84 5.97 40.27
C GLU A 463 22.43 5.12 39.12
N ARG A 464 23.52 5.58 38.47
CA ARG A 464 24.26 4.82 37.42
C ARG A 464 23.37 4.29 36.29
N CYS A 465 22.43 5.10 35.85
CA CYS A 465 21.53 4.82 34.74
C CYS A 465 21.67 5.87 33.64
N VAL A 466 21.16 5.61 32.44
CA VAL A 466 21.20 6.55 31.31
C VAL A 466 19.82 7.15 31.03
N LEU A 467 19.78 8.46 30.75
CA LEU A 467 18.56 9.14 30.31
C LEU A 467 18.11 8.59 28.95
N THR A 468 16.94 7.98 28.89
CA THR A 468 16.42 7.36 27.68
C THR A 468 14.93 7.65 27.49
N THR A 469 14.44 7.37 26.29
CA THR A 469 13.00 7.40 25.95
C THR A 469 12.52 6.00 25.59
N THR A 470 11.28 5.67 25.96
CA THR A 470 10.67 4.37 25.62
C THR A 470 9.78 4.49 24.37
N ASN A 471 9.31 3.38 23.82
CA ASN A 471 8.29 3.37 22.76
C ASN A 471 6.86 3.49 23.33
N LYS A 472 6.72 3.76 24.63
CA LYS A 472 5.42 3.80 25.29
C LYS A 472 4.96 5.24 25.48
N GLN A 473 3.69 5.47 25.22
CA GLN A 473 3.03 6.71 25.57
C GLN A 473 2.56 6.65 27.02
N LEU A 474 2.63 7.79 27.68
CA LEU A 474 1.99 7.98 28.97
C LEU A 474 0.45 7.95 28.79
N PRO A 475 -0.31 7.55 29.83
CA PRO A 475 -1.76 7.64 29.79
C PRO A 475 -2.25 9.09 29.67
N LYS A 476 -3.58 9.30 29.62
CA LYS A 476 -4.20 10.63 29.46
C LYS A 476 -3.70 11.69 30.46
N TRP A 477 -3.29 11.31 31.67
CA TRP A 477 -2.72 12.25 32.65
C TRP A 477 -1.37 12.84 32.25
N GLY A 478 -0.64 12.19 31.34
CA GLY A 478 0.61 12.65 30.74
C GLY A 478 0.43 13.04 29.27
N PHE A 479 -0.79 13.45 28.89
CA PHE A 479 -1.14 14.00 27.58
C PHE A 479 -0.81 13.10 26.38
N GLU A 480 -0.73 11.77 26.58
CA GLU A 480 -0.33 10.81 25.54
C GLU A 480 1.07 11.07 24.95
N GLN A 481 1.90 11.81 25.68
CA GLN A 481 3.30 12.09 25.32
C GLN A 481 4.19 10.85 25.58
N GLN A 482 5.37 10.80 24.96
CA GLN A 482 6.28 9.67 25.10
C GLN A 482 6.99 9.70 26.48
N GLU A 483 7.16 8.52 27.08
CA GLU A 483 7.76 8.35 28.41
C GLU A 483 9.30 8.55 28.39
N VAL A 484 9.80 9.39 29.29
CA VAL A 484 11.24 9.55 29.58
C VAL A 484 11.58 8.84 30.88
N THR A 485 12.69 8.08 30.87
CA THR A 485 13.08 7.23 32.01
C THR A 485 14.60 7.17 32.15
N CYS A 486 15.09 6.69 33.28
CA CYS A 486 16.50 6.39 33.47
C CYS A 486 16.72 4.88 33.43
N ASN A 487 17.39 4.40 32.40
CA ASN A 487 17.58 2.97 32.13
C ASN A 487 18.89 2.48 32.79
N PRO A 488 18.84 1.49 33.70
CA PRO A 488 20.05 0.89 34.27
C PRO A 488 20.95 0.23 33.22
N ASN A 489 20.41 -0.17 32.06
CA ASN A 489 21.20 -0.66 30.94
C ASN A 489 21.84 0.50 30.16
N ILE A 490 23.10 0.80 30.47
CA ILE A 490 23.87 1.87 29.86
C ILE A 490 24.09 1.75 28.34
N ARG A 491 23.93 0.55 27.76
CA ARG A 491 24.12 0.31 26.31
C ARG A 491 22.85 0.50 25.48
N ASP A 492 21.87 1.21 26.03
CA ASP A 492 20.62 1.51 25.34
C ASP A 492 20.84 2.45 24.15
N LYS A 493 20.45 1.99 22.95
CA LYS A 493 20.55 2.80 21.73
C LYS A 493 19.59 3.99 21.75
N ALA A 494 18.49 3.91 22.49
CA ALA A 494 17.52 5.00 22.63
C ALA A 494 17.99 6.12 23.59
N ALA A 495 19.11 5.92 24.30
CA ALA A 495 19.66 6.91 25.23
C ALA A 495 20.51 8.00 24.56
N GLN A 496 20.54 8.02 23.22
CA GLN A 496 21.28 9.01 22.45
C GLN A 496 20.42 10.27 22.25
N TRP A 497 20.97 11.41 22.62
CA TRP A 497 20.39 12.74 22.48
C TRP A 497 21.29 13.63 21.63
N ASN A 498 20.72 14.66 21.01
CA ASN A 498 21.47 15.71 20.35
C ASN A 498 20.96 17.07 20.85
N VAL A 499 21.88 18.02 21.02
CA VAL A 499 21.51 19.43 21.19
C VAL A 499 21.04 19.92 19.83
N GLU A 500 19.78 20.30 19.70
CA GLU A 500 19.20 20.75 18.43
C GLU A 500 19.27 22.27 18.30
N ASP A 501 18.79 23.00 19.32
CA ASP A 501 18.90 24.45 19.43
C ASP A 501 19.90 24.81 20.51
N ASN A 502 20.67 25.87 20.29
CA ASN A 502 21.71 26.37 21.18
C ASN A 502 21.71 27.91 21.13
N GLN A 503 21.30 28.54 22.22
CA GLN A 503 21.23 29.99 22.36
C GLN A 503 22.28 30.46 23.37
N PHE A 504 23.31 31.14 22.87
CA PHE A 504 24.37 31.71 23.68
C PHE A 504 25.10 32.85 22.95
N ASP A 505 24.78 34.10 23.31
CA ASP A 505 25.20 35.30 22.57
C ASP A 505 26.71 35.53 22.52
N LYS A 506 27.47 34.96 23.46
CA LYS A 506 28.93 35.16 23.56
C LYS A 506 29.74 34.26 22.61
N LEU A 507 29.11 33.36 21.85
CA LEU A 507 29.78 32.48 20.88
C LEU A 507 29.43 32.85 19.43
N PRO A 508 30.37 32.72 18.48
CA PRO A 508 30.10 32.97 17.07
C PRO A 508 29.12 31.93 16.51
N SER A 509 28.15 32.41 15.75
CA SER A 509 27.16 31.57 15.10
C SER A 509 27.67 31.05 13.74
N VAL A 510 27.43 29.77 13.46
CA VAL A 510 27.77 29.13 12.16
C VAL A 510 26.50 28.73 11.43
N SER A 511 26.50 28.80 10.10
CA SER A 511 25.38 28.34 9.28
C SER A 511 25.31 26.81 9.27
N PHE A 512 24.15 26.26 9.61
CA PHE A 512 23.95 24.81 9.66
C PHE A 512 23.49 24.19 8.33
N GLN A 513 23.40 24.97 7.24
CA GLN A 513 23.06 24.44 5.91
C GLN A 513 24.02 23.33 5.44
N VAL A 514 25.27 23.36 5.91
CA VAL A 514 26.30 22.36 5.56
C VAL A 514 25.93 20.94 6.05
N TYR A 515 25.12 20.83 7.10
CA TYR A 515 24.72 19.54 7.68
C TYR A 515 23.41 18.99 7.09
N ALA A 516 22.82 19.68 6.11
CA ALA A 516 21.58 19.25 5.49
C ALA A 516 21.78 17.89 4.77
N PRO A 517 20.98 16.86 5.10
CA PRO A 517 21.09 15.54 4.49
C PRO A 517 20.68 15.59 3.01
N GLY A 518 21.45 14.88 2.17
CA GLY A 518 21.09 14.64 0.78
C GLY A 518 19.85 13.74 0.63
N PHE A 519 19.36 13.60 -0.61
CA PHE A 519 18.14 12.86 -0.92
C PHE A 519 18.14 11.42 -0.37
N ILE A 520 19.22 10.66 -0.53
CA ILE A 520 19.28 9.25 -0.09
C ILE A 520 19.10 9.13 1.42
N SER A 521 19.71 10.01 2.21
CA SER A 521 19.56 10.02 3.67
C SER A 521 18.11 10.33 4.05
N ARG A 522 17.53 11.37 3.46
CA ARG A 522 16.12 11.73 3.66
C ARG A 522 15.15 10.63 3.23
N PHE A 523 15.46 9.93 2.14
CA PHE A 523 14.69 8.81 1.63
C PHE A 523 14.68 7.64 2.62
N LEU A 524 15.85 7.21 3.10
CA LEU A 524 15.98 6.12 4.07
C LEU A 524 15.34 6.48 5.41
N GLU A 525 15.54 7.71 5.88
CA GLU A 525 14.93 8.21 7.09
C GLU A 525 13.40 8.22 7.00
N SER A 526 12.84 8.69 5.87
CA SER A 526 11.39 8.65 5.63
C SER A 526 10.84 7.23 5.76
N HIS A 527 11.51 6.23 5.19
CA HIS A 527 11.10 4.83 5.30
C HIS A 527 11.17 4.31 6.73
N ALA A 528 12.21 4.68 7.48
CA ALA A 528 12.34 4.28 8.88
C ALA A 528 11.17 4.83 9.71
N VAL A 529 10.83 6.11 9.55
CA VAL A 529 9.70 6.75 10.25
C VAL A 529 8.37 6.13 9.83
N MET A 530 8.17 5.86 8.53
CA MET A 530 6.95 5.21 8.03
C MET A 530 6.74 3.80 8.60
N LEU A 531 7.79 2.97 8.61
CA LEU A 531 7.73 1.60 9.15
C LEU A 531 7.46 1.61 10.65
N GLN A 532 8.11 2.50 11.40
CA GLN A 532 7.90 2.66 12.83
C GLN A 532 6.48 3.16 13.14
N GLY A 533 6.01 4.19 12.44
CA GLY A 533 4.65 4.71 12.59
C GLY A 533 3.61 3.64 12.30
N ASN A 534 3.81 2.85 11.25
CA ASN A 534 2.92 1.74 10.90
C ASN A 534 2.87 0.65 11.99
N ALA A 535 4.02 0.29 12.58
CA ALA A 535 4.07 -0.66 13.70
C ALA A 535 3.44 -0.12 15.01
N GLY A 536 3.36 1.21 15.15
CA GLY A 536 2.77 1.90 16.28
C GLY A 536 1.24 2.02 16.25
N LEU A 537 0.60 1.79 15.10
CA LEU A 537 -0.87 1.88 14.93
C LEU A 537 -1.60 0.66 15.52
N LYS A 538 -1.54 0.51 16.85
CA LYS A 538 -2.27 -0.53 17.58
C LYS A 538 -3.66 -0.05 17.98
N PRO A 539 -4.68 -0.95 18.00
CA PRO A 539 -6.01 -0.60 18.48
C PRO A 539 -5.95 -0.02 19.89
N LYS A 540 -6.64 1.10 20.14
CA LYS A 540 -6.75 1.64 21.50
C LYS A 540 -7.67 0.73 22.33
N GLU A 541 -7.49 0.73 23.65
CA GLU A 541 -8.36 -0.05 24.55
C GLU A 541 -9.83 0.39 24.38
N GLY A 542 -10.72 -0.56 24.10
CA GLY A 542 -12.15 -0.32 23.87
C GLY A 542 -12.52 0.08 22.44
N GLU A 543 -11.56 0.26 21.53
CA GLU A 543 -11.83 0.56 20.12
C GLU A 543 -12.25 -0.70 19.35
N VAL A 544 -13.39 -0.64 18.66
CA VAL A 544 -13.89 -1.77 17.86
C VAL A 544 -13.35 -1.67 16.43
N THR A 545 -12.33 -2.47 16.12
CA THR A 545 -11.78 -2.60 14.76
C THR A 545 -12.34 -3.84 14.06
N SER A 546 -12.31 -3.88 12.73
CA SER A 546 -12.76 -5.08 12.01
C SER A 546 -11.69 -6.17 12.03
N ARG A 547 -12.11 -7.43 11.93
CA ARG A 547 -11.22 -8.61 11.96
C ARG A 547 -11.20 -9.30 10.60
N PRO A 548 -10.06 -9.88 10.17
CA PRO A 548 -9.94 -10.52 8.86
C PRO A 548 -11.06 -11.52 8.51
N TRP A 549 -11.46 -12.37 9.46
CA TRP A 549 -12.52 -13.36 9.24
C TRP A 549 -13.91 -12.75 8.97
N GLN A 550 -14.15 -11.52 9.41
CA GLN A 550 -15.44 -10.84 9.23
C GLN A 550 -15.65 -10.39 7.78
N TRP A 551 -14.55 -10.18 7.03
CA TRP A 551 -14.64 -9.54 5.73
C TRP A 551 -15.30 -10.45 4.70
N PRO A 552 -14.82 -11.67 4.40
CA PRO A 552 -15.35 -12.45 3.28
C PRO A 552 -16.83 -12.79 3.38
N ILE A 553 -17.35 -12.92 4.61
CA ILE A 553 -18.77 -13.22 4.87
C ILE A 553 -19.65 -11.97 4.92
N ASN A 554 -19.07 -10.77 4.74
CA ASN A 554 -19.75 -9.49 4.82
C ASN A 554 -20.42 -9.27 6.19
N TYR A 555 -19.76 -9.65 7.29
CA TYR A 555 -20.36 -9.71 8.62
C TYR A 555 -20.78 -8.34 9.14
N ARG A 556 -19.90 -7.34 9.07
CA ARG A 556 -20.17 -5.97 9.51
C ARG A 556 -19.56 -5.00 8.49
N GLY A 557 -20.39 -4.05 8.06
CA GLY A 557 -19.97 -2.97 7.18
C GLY A 557 -19.37 -1.81 7.94
N GLN A 558 -19.26 -0.66 7.28
CA GLN A 558 -18.64 0.54 7.84
C GLN A 558 -19.41 1.80 7.44
N PHE A 559 -19.69 2.68 8.40
CA PHE A 559 -20.27 3.98 8.10
C PHE A 559 -19.29 4.86 7.33
N PHE A 560 -19.73 5.36 6.17
CA PHE A 560 -18.99 6.30 5.34
C PHE A 560 -19.48 7.73 5.52
N SER A 561 -20.76 7.88 5.86
CA SER A 561 -21.38 9.14 6.22
C SER A 561 -22.59 8.93 7.14
N GLY A 562 -22.81 9.89 8.06
CA GLY A 562 -23.84 9.82 9.11
C GLY A 562 -24.75 11.06 9.24
N SER A 563 -24.89 11.90 8.21
CA SER A 563 -25.86 13.01 8.21
C SER A 563 -27.24 12.55 7.69
N ASP A 564 -28.13 13.47 7.29
CA ASP A 564 -29.43 13.13 6.65
C ASP A 564 -29.26 12.24 5.39
N HIS A 565 -28.09 12.31 4.75
CA HIS A 565 -27.72 11.47 3.63
C HIS A 565 -26.61 10.51 4.04
N ARG A 566 -26.97 9.23 4.24
CA ARG A 566 -26.08 8.22 4.82
C ARG A 566 -25.52 7.31 3.76
N VAL A 567 -24.25 6.96 3.89
CA VAL A 567 -23.54 6.01 3.02
C VAL A 567 -22.95 4.94 3.92
N TYR A 568 -23.17 3.68 3.58
CA TYR A 568 -22.72 2.55 4.38
C TYR A 568 -22.00 1.54 3.50
N LEU A 569 -20.69 1.39 3.74
CA LEU A 569 -19.84 0.45 3.04
C LEU A 569 -20.22 -0.98 3.42
N LEU A 570 -20.91 -1.64 2.51
CA LEU A 570 -21.23 -3.05 2.57
C LEU A 570 -21.06 -3.64 1.17
N GLY A 571 -20.48 -4.84 1.10
CA GLY A 571 -20.43 -5.61 -0.14
C GLY A 571 -21.82 -5.99 -0.61
N ASN A 572 -22.01 -6.28 -1.90
CA ASN A 572 -23.25 -6.91 -2.35
C ASN A 572 -23.29 -8.36 -1.84
N PRO A 573 -24.20 -8.73 -0.91
CA PRO A 573 -24.15 -10.03 -0.24
C PRO A 573 -24.29 -11.21 -1.20
N ILE A 574 -25.06 -11.06 -2.28
CA ILE A 574 -25.19 -12.11 -3.30
C ILE A 574 -23.83 -12.39 -3.95
N ILE A 575 -23.08 -11.33 -4.31
CA ILE A 575 -21.75 -11.45 -4.91
C ILE A 575 -20.73 -12.00 -3.91
N TRP A 576 -20.74 -11.53 -2.67
CA TRP A 576 -19.76 -11.93 -1.67
C TRP A 576 -19.94 -13.39 -1.24
N TRP A 577 -21.19 -13.82 -1.04
CA TRP A 577 -21.47 -15.21 -0.69
C TRP A 577 -21.30 -16.14 -1.89
N SER A 578 -21.68 -15.74 -3.11
CA SER A 578 -21.40 -16.54 -4.29
C SER A 578 -19.90 -16.68 -4.56
N ASN A 579 -19.12 -15.61 -4.33
CA ASN A 579 -17.65 -15.65 -4.37
C ASN A 579 -17.10 -16.72 -3.42
N LEU A 580 -17.60 -16.81 -2.18
CA LEU A 580 -17.18 -17.86 -1.24
C LEU A 580 -17.56 -19.27 -1.72
N VAL A 581 -18.76 -19.44 -2.29
CA VAL A 581 -19.19 -20.71 -2.86
C VAL A 581 -18.29 -21.13 -4.02
N PHE A 582 -17.99 -20.21 -4.95
CA PHE A 582 -17.12 -20.50 -6.10
C PHE A 582 -15.67 -20.74 -5.68
N LEU A 583 -15.19 -20.06 -4.64
CA LEU A 583 -13.88 -20.29 -4.05
C LEU A 583 -13.76 -21.73 -3.49
N ALA A 584 -14.74 -22.17 -2.71
CA ALA A 584 -14.79 -23.54 -2.19
C ALA A 584 -14.93 -24.57 -3.32
N LEU A 585 -15.79 -24.28 -4.30
CA LEU A 585 -16.00 -25.14 -5.46
C LEU A 585 -14.72 -25.29 -6.31
N PHE A 586 -13.97 -24.20 -6.49
CA PHE A 586 -12.68 -24.23 -7.18
C PHE A 586 -11.71 -25.19 -6.48
N LEU A 587 -11.57 -25.11 -5.16
CA LEU A 587 -10.67 -26.00 -4.41
C LEU A 587 -11.04 -27.47 -4.56
N ILE A 588 -12.33 -27.79 -4.49
CA ILE A 588 -12.83 -29.15 -4.68
C ILE A 588 -12.55 -29.64 -6.10
N ILE A 589 -12.94 -28.86 -7.12
CA ILE A 589 -12.76 -29.23 -8.53
C ILE A 589 -11.27 -29.38 -8.84
N PHE A 590 -10.44 -28.41 -8.45
CA PHE A 590 -9.00 -28.44 -8.69
C PHE A 590 -8.35 -29.65 -8.01
N GLY A 591 -8.70 -29.95 -6.76
CA GLY A 591 -8.21 -31.12 -6.03
C GLY A 591 -8.61 -32.43 -6.71
N VAL A 592 -9.88 -32.58 -7.09
CA VAL A 592 -10.37 -33.78 -7.81
C VAL A 592 -9.66 -33.93 -9.16
N GLU A 593 -9.47 -32.86 -9.91
CA GLU A 593 -8.83 -32.91 -11.22
C GLU A 593 -7.33 -33.21 -11.15
N ILE A 594 -6.62 -32.72 -10.14
CA ILE A 594 -5.22 -33.12 -9.89
C ILE A 594 -5.14 -34.61 -9.52
N ILE A 595 -6.01 -35.10 -8.64
CA ILE A 595 -6.01 -36.51 -8.25
C ILE A 595 -6.32 -37.40 -9.47
N ARG A 596 -7.30 -37.01 -10.30
CA ARG A 596 -7.61 -37.70 -11.56
C ARG A 596 -6.41 -37.70 -12.50
N TYR A 597 -5.75 -36.56 -12.67
CA TYR A 597 -4.56 -36.43 -13.49
C TYR A 597 -3.46 -37.39 -13.02
N GLN A 598 -3.12 -37.38 -11.72
CA GLN A 598 -2.10 -38.27 -11.16
C GLN A 598 -2.45 -39.75 -11.32
N ARG A 599 -3.72 -40.14 -11.10
CA ARG A 599 -4.17 -41.54 -11.25
C ARG A 599 -4.15 -42.01 -12.70
N SER A 600 -4.56 -41.16 -13.64
CA SER A 600 -4.50 -41.45 -15.07
C SER A 600 -3.07 -41.56 -15.57
N SER A 601 -2.15 -40.73 -15.06
CA SER A 601 -0.71 -40.82 -15.37
C SER A 601 -0.04 -42.04 -14.73
N ALA A 602 -0.50 -42.49 -13.55
CA ALA A 602 0.02 -43.68 -12.88
C ALA A 602 -0.49 -45.00 -13.49
N SER A 603 -1.68 -45.00 -14.10
CA SER A 603 -2.30 -46.20 -14.68
C SER A 603 -1.84 -46.50 -16.11
N GLY A 604 -0.59 -46.20 -16.48
CA GLY A 604 -0.10 -46.34 -17.86
C GLY A 604 -0.39 -47.72 -18.46
N SER A 605 -1.48 -47.86 -19.24
CA SER A 605 -1.86 -49.09 -19.94
C SER A 605 -3.00 -48.86 -20.94
N VAL A 606 -2.65 -49.03 -22.23
CA VAL A 606 -3.47 -49.56 -23.34
C VAL A 606 -4.83 -48.89 -23.61
N ALA A 607 -4.82 -47.81 -24.40
CA ALA A 607 -5.99 -47.44 -25.20
C ALA A 607 -6.01 -48.27 -26.49
N THR A 608 -6.48 -49.51 -26.40
CA THR A 608 -6.96 -50.28 -27.56
C THR A 608 -8.39 -50.70 -27.28
N THR A 609 -9.36 -49.80 -27.49
CA THR A 609 -10.69 -50.23 -27.91
C THR A 609 -11.36 -49.12 -28.70
N THR A 610 -11.50 -49.41 -29.98
CA THR A 610 -12.34 -48.78 -30.98
C THR A 610 -13.75 -48.55 -30.45
N THR A 611 -14.21 -47.30 -30.37
CA THR A 611 -15.62 -46.97 -30.54
C THR A 611 -15.73 -45.64 -31.26
N ILE A 612 -16.02 -45.74 -32.56
CA ILE A 612 -16.28 -44.63 -33.45
C ILE A 612 -17.61 -44.01 -33.03
N THR A 613 -17.55 -42.86 -32.34
CA THR A 613 -18.60 -41.83 -32.41
C THR A 613 -17.90 -40.52 -32.78
N PRO A 614 -18.39 -39.75 -33.77
CA PRO A 614 -17.75 -38.51 -34.18
C PRO A 614 -18.11 -37.41 -33.18
N VAL A 615 -17.52 -37.48 -31.99
CA VAL A 615 -17.53 -36.38 -31.02
C VAL A 615 -16.32 -35.51 -31.31
N ARG A 616 -16.59 -34.25 -31.63
CA ARG A 616 -15.67 -33.11 -31.77
C ARG A 616 -14.39 -33.29 -30.94
N HIS A 617 -13.24 -33.33 -31.63
CA HIS A 617 -11.86 -33.41 -31.13
C HIS A 617 -11.64 -33.38 -29.58
N PRO A 618 -11.31 -34.51 -28.93
CA PRO A 618 -11.04 -34.59 -27.48
C PRO A 618 -9.87 -33.73 -26.97
N ALA A 619 -8.89 -33.43 -27.83
CA ALA A 619 -7.68 -32.67 -27.46
C ALA A 619 -7.96 -31.18 -27.17
N ASP A 620 -9.01 -30.60 -27.76
CA ASP A 620 -9.33 -29.18 -27.63
C ASP A 620 -10.12 -28.88 -26.35
N THR A 621 -10.94 -29.84 -25.88
CA THR A 621 -11.70 -29.74 -24.64
C THR A 621 -10.84 -29.80 -23.38
N ASP A 622 -9.80 -30.64 -23.37
CA ASP A 622 -8.90 -30.75 -22.21
C ASP A 622 -7.96 -29.55 -22.09
N GLY A 623 -7.49 -28.99 -23.22
CA GLY A 623 -6.67 -27.78 -23.23
C GLY A 623 -7.41 -26.56 -22.66
N ASN A 624 -8.67 -26.37 -23.05
CA ASN A 624 -9.50 -25.27 -22.54
C ASN A 624 -9.78 -25.41 -21.03
N LYS A 625 -10.05 -26.63 -20.57
CA LYS A 625 -10.27 -26.96 -19.15
C LYS A 625 -9.04 -26.60 -18.30
N TRP A 626 -7.85 -27.06 -18.68
CA TRP A 626 -6.62 -26.79 -17.93
C TRP A 626 -6.23 -25.32 -17.96
N ARG A 627 -6.52 -24.60 -19.04
CA ARG A 627 -6.33 -23.14 -19.11
C ARG A 627 -7.20 -22.41 -18.06
N LEU A 628 -8.49 -22.78 -17.95
CA LEU A 628 -9.37 -22.22 -16.92
C LEU A 628 -8.88 -22.55 -15.50
N LEU A 629 -8.47 -23.79 -15.24
CA LEU A 629 -7.95 -24.20 -13.93
C LEU A 629 -6.64 -23.50 -13.56
N ARG A 630 -5.71 -23.34 -14.53
CA ARG A 630 -4.47 -22.59 -14.33
C ARG A 630 -4.75 -21.11 -14.03
N ALA A 631 -5.69 -20.50 -14.74
CA ALA A 631 -6.14 -19.14 -14.45
C ALA A 631 -6.74 -19.06 -13.03
N GLY A 632 -7.61 -20.00 -12.68
CA GLY A 632 -8.20 -20.10 -11.34
C GLY A 632 -7.16 -20.25 -10.23
N LEU A 633 -6.09 -21.03 -10.46
CA LEU A 633 -5.00 -21.20 -9.51
C LEU A 633 -4.27 -19.89 -9.21
N TRP A 634 -3.94 -19.11 -10.25
CA TRP A 634 -3.28 -17.81 -10.06
C TRP A 634 -4.19 -16.78 -9.40
N LEU A 635 -5.49 -16.79 -9.72
CA LEU A 635 -6.48 -15.93 -9.08
C LEU A 635 -6.67 -16.29 -7.60
N PHE A 636 -6.73 -17.60 -7.29
CA PHE A 636 -6.78 -18.09 -5.92
C PHE A 636 -5.50 -17.74 -5.13
N GLY A 637 -4.32 -17.89 -5.74
CA GLY A 637 -3.05 -17.45 -5.17
C GLY A 637 -3.05 -15.94 -4.90
N GLY A 638 -3.55 -15.14 -5.84
CA GLY A 638 -3.73 -13.71 -5.67
C GLY A 638 -4.63 -13.37 -4.49
N TRP A 639 -5.76 -14.04 -4.34
CA TRP A 639 -6.66 -13.91 -3.18
C TRP A 639 -5.94 -14.25 -1.86
N LEU A 640 -5.22 -15.38 -1.79
CA LEU A 640 -4.49 -15.78 -0.60
C LEU A 640 -3.44 -14.75 -0.18
N ILE A 641 -2.61 -14.29 -1.13
CA ILE A 641 -1.52 -13.34 -0.85
C ILE A 641 -2.06 -11.99 -0.37
N HIS A 642 -3.23 -11.57 -0.85
CA HIS A 642 -3.86 -10.31 -0.45
C HIS A 642 -4.79 -10.44 0.76
N TYR A 643 -4.97 -11.63 1.33
CA TYR A 643 -5.88 -11.86 2.46
C TYR A 643 -5.16 -12.45 3.67
N LEU A 644 -4.39 -13.52 3.48
CA LEU A 644 -3.76 -14.27 4.57
C LEU A 644 -2.81 -13.43 5.44
N PRO A 645 -1.97 -12.51 4.90
CA PRO A 645 -1.07 -11.72 5.73
C PRO A 645 -1.77 -10.89 6.81
N PHE A 646 -3.03 -10.49 6.60
CA PHE A 646 -3.77 -9.69 7.58
C PHE A 646 -4.06 -10.44 8.88
N TYR A 647 -4.02 -11.78 8.90
CA TYR A 647 -4.13 -12.57 10.14
C TYR A 647 -2.89 -12.45 11.04
N ALA A 648 -1.72 -12.16 10.45
CA ALA A 648 -0.46 -11.98 11.17
C ALA A 648 -0.20 -10.53 11.58
N MET A 649 -1.01 -9.57 11.12
CA MET A 649 -0.81 -8.15 11.41
C MET A 649 -1.47 -7.73 12.73
N GLY A 650 -0.66 -7.35 13.72
CA GLY A 650 -1.12 -6.85 15.02
C GLY A 650 -1.45 -5.35 15.08
N ARG A 651 -1.93 -4.77 13.98
CA ARG A 651 -2.28 -3.33 13.85
C ARG A 651 -3.78 -3.14 13.66
N VAL A 652 -4.25 -1.89 13.67
CA VAL A 652 -5.65 -1.56 13.34
C VAL A 652 -5.99 -2.00 11.91
N LEU A 653 -7.12 -2.69 11.74
CA LEU A 653 -7.62 -3.17 10.46
C LEU A 653 -9.09 -2.75 10.27
N TYR A 654 -9.44 -2.53 9.00
CA TYR A 654 -10.74 -2.05 8.54
C TYR A 654 -11.23 -2.87 7.35
N PHE A 655 -12.55 -2.83 7.12
CA PHE A 655 -13.21 -3.65 6.10
C PHE A 655 -12.67 -3.40 4.68
N HIS A 656 -12.27 -2.16 4.36
CA HIS A 656 -11.69 -1.80 3.05
C HIS A 656 -10.41 -2.59 2.69
N HIS A 657 -9.69 -3.14 3.67
CA HIS A 657 -8.44 -3.89 3.42
C HIS A 657 -8.67 -5.19 2.62
N TYR A 658 -9.88 -5.73 2.62
CA TYR A 658 -10.20 -6.97 1.88
C TYR A 658 -10.43 -6.76 0.38
N PHE A 659 -10.73 -5.53 -0.06
CA PHE A 659 -11.16 -5.27 -1.43
C PHE A 659 -10.12 -5.63 -2.51
N PRO A 660 -8.80 -5.44 -2.29
CA PRO A 660 -7.78 -6.02 -3.16
C PRO A 660 -7.94 -7.54 -3.36
N ALA A 661 -8.22 -8.31 -2.29
CA ALA A 661 -8.46 -9.75 -2.38
C ALA A 661 -9.81 -10.07 -3.05
N LEU A 662 -10.85 -9.27 -2.81
CA LEU A 662 -12.16 -9.42 -3.44
C LEU A 662 -12.09 -9.36 -4.97
N VAL A 663 -11.22 -8.51 -5.54
CA VAL A 663 -11.03 -8.41 -6.99
C VAL A 663 -10.55 -9.74 -7.57
N PHE A 664 -9.59 -10.40 -6.92
CA PHE A 664 -9.14 -11.74 -7.33
C PHE A 664 -10.22 -12.81 -7.17
N ASN A 665 -10.99 -12.77 -6.08
CA ASN A 665 -12.07 -13.72 -5.84
C ASN A 665 -13.20 -13.57 -6.87
N SER A 666 -13.55 -12.33 -7.23
CA SER A 666 -14.56 -12.01 -8.24
C SER A 666 -14.13 -12.45 -9.64
N MET A 667 -12.84 -12.28 -9.98
CA MET A 667 -12.28 -12.86 -11.20
C MET A 667 -12.39 -14.39 -11.21
N LEU A 668 -12.04 -15.04 -10.10
CA LEU A 668 -12.14 -16.49 -9.95
C LEU A 668 -13.58 -16.97 -10.11
N ALA A 669 -14.56 -16.30 -9.50
CA ALA A 669 -15.97 -16.62 -9.66
C ALA A 669 -16.41 -16.57 -11.13
N GLY A 670 -15.98 -15.55 -11.88
CA GLY A 670 -16.22 -15.48 -13.33
C GLY A 670 -15.67 -16.69 -14.09
N VAL A 671 -14.43 -17.10 -13.79
CA VAL A 671 -13.80 -18.31 -14.36
C VAL A 671 -14.59 -19.58 -14.00
N MET A 672 -15.05 -19.69 -12.75
CA MET A 672 -15.78 -20.86 -12.28
C MET A 672 -17.19 -20.95 -12.86
N VAL A 673 -17.87 -19.82 -13.07
CA VAL A 673 -19.16 -19.78 -13.78
C VAL A 673 -19.01 -20.38 -15.18
N ASP A 674 -17.97 -20.00 -15.92
CA ASP A 674 -17.73 -20.58 -17.24
C ASP A 674 -17.38 -22.08 -17.14
N TYR A 675 -16.47 -22.44 -16.24
CA TYR A 675 -16.06 -23.83 -16.03
C TYR A 675 -17.24 -24.77 -15.75
N VAL A 676 -18.14 -24.39 -14.85
CA VAL A 676 -19.27 -25.23 -14.44
C VAL A 676 -20.35 -25.27 -15.54
N THR A 677 -20.63 -24.14 -16.18
CA THR A 677 -21.73 -24.04 -17.14
C THR A 677 -21.40 -24.63 -18.52
N THR A 678 -20.12 -24.78 -18.87
CA THR A 678 -19.70 -25.44 -20.13
C THR A 678 -20.14 -26.90 -20.23
N ARG A 679 -20.48 -27.54 -19.11
CA ARG A 679 -21.02 -28.92 -19.07
C ARG A 679 -22.51 -29.01 -19.39
N LEU A 680 -23.23 -27.88 -19.42
CA LEU A 680 -24.68 -27.84 -19.62
C LEU A 680 -25.02 -27.79 -21.12
N PRO A 681 -26.16 -28.38 -21.55
CA PRO A 681 -26.74 -28.15 -22.87
C PRO A 681 -26.93 -26.67 -23.17
N GLY A 682 -26.77 -26.26 -24.43
CA GLY A 682 -26.72 -24.84 -24.83
C GLY A 682 -27.88 -23.98 -24.32
N TRP A 683 -29.13 -24.42 -24.47
CA TRP A 683 -30.30 -23.68 -23.99
C TRP A 683 -30.29 -23.50 -22.46
N MET A 684 -29.92 -24.54 -21.72
CA MET A 684 -29.85 -24.51 -20.26
C MET A 684 -28.68 -23.64 -19.80
N ARG A 685 -27.53 -23.70 -20.49
CA ARG A 685 -26.40 -22.81 -20.26
C ARG A 685 -26.82 -21.34 -20.41
N HIS A 686 -27.47 -20.97 -21.51
CA HIS A 686 -27.91 -19.60 -21.73
C HIS A 686 -28.97 -19.14 -20.73
N ALA A 687 -29.91 -20.00 -20.34
CA ALA A 687 -30.89 -19.70 -19.31
C ALA A 687 -30.23 -19.46 -17.94
N VAL A 688 -29.30 -20.33 -17.52
CA VAL A 688 -28.56 -20.19 -16.25
C VAL A 688 -27.70 -18.93 -16.25
N LEU A 689 -26.96 -18.66 -17.33
CA LEU A 689 -26.15 -17.44 -17.44
C LEU A 689 -27.03 -16.17 -17.45
N GLY A 690 -28.14 -16.18 -18.17
CA GLY A 690 -29.10 -15.07 -18.19
C GLY A 690 -29.70 -14.80 -16.83
N ALA A 691 -30.15 -15.85 -16.13
CA ALA A 691 -30.68 -15.74 -14.77
C ALA A 691 -29.64 -15.25 -13.77
N ALA A 692 -28.40 -15.75 -13.85
CA ALA A 692 -27.31 -15.30 -13.00
C ALA A 692 -26.98 -13.82 -13.22
N MET A 693 -26.90 -13.37 -14.48
CA MET A 693 -26.66 -11.95 -14.80
C MET A 693 -27.81 -11.06 -14.34
N ALA A 694 -29.07 -11.48 -14.55
CA ALA A 694 -30.24 -10.77 -14.06
C ALA A 694 -30.25 -10.66 -12.53
N GLY A 695 -29.87 -11.73 -11.82
CA GLY A 695 -29.73 -11.73 -10.37
C GLY A 695 -28.66 -10.75 -9.88
N LEU A 696 -27.51 -10.67 -10.56
CA LEU A 696 -26.46 -9.69 -10.24
C LEU A 696 -26.98 -8.26 -10.44
N ALA A 697 -27.59 -7.95 -11.59
CA ALA A 697 -28.12 -6.62 -11.87
C ALA A 697 -29.27 -6.22 -10.91
N TYR A 698 -30.17 -7.16 -10.60
CA TYR A 698 -31.25 -6.94 -9.65
C TYR A 698 -30.73 -6.69 -8.23
N SER A 699 -29.77 -7.50 -7.77
CA SER A 699 -29.15 -7.30 -6.45
C SER A 699 -28.42 -5.95 -6.36
N PHE A 700 -27.76 -5.51 -7.43
CA PHE A 700 -27.18 -4.17 -7.51
C PHE A 700 -28.25 -3.09 -7.36
N ALA A 701 -29.35 -3.16 -8.11
CA ALA A 701 -30.43 -2.19 -8.00
C ALA A 701 -30.98 -2.13 -6.57
N LEU A 702 -31.18 -3.29 -5.94
CA LEU A 702 -31.71 -3.42 -4.58
C LEU A 702 -30.81 -2.78 -3.51
N PHE A 703 -29.49 -3.02 -3.59
CA PHE A 703 -28.51 -2.50 -2.62
C PHE A 703 -27.86 -1.17 -3.04
N SER A 704 -28.17 -0.64 -4.22
CA SER A 704 -27.65 0.64 -4.72
C SER A 704 -27.88 1.86 -3.80
N PRO A 705 -28.96 1.94 -2.99
CA PRO A 705 -29.12 3.03 -2.03
C PRO A 705 -27.99 3.11 -0.99
N LEU A 706 -27.33 1.99 -0.65
CA LEU A 706 -26.19 2.00 0.27
C LEU A 706 -25.01 2.82 -0.27
N ALA A 707 -24.88 2.89 -1.60
CA ALA A 707 -23.80 3.59 -2.29
C ALA A 707 -24.19 4.99 -2.74
N TYR A 708 -25.33 5.14 -3.41
CA TYR A 708 -25.82 6.44 -3.89
C TYR A 708 -26.46 7.28 -2.78
N GLY A 709 -26.64 6.67 -1.61
CA GLY A 709 -26.97 7.27 -0.35
C GLY A 709 -28.43 7.09 0.05
N MET A 710 -28.60 6.90 1.35
CA MET A 710 -29.86 6.57 2.00
C MET A 710 -30.42 7.80 2.72
N ARG A 711 -31.76 7.89 2.79
CA ARG A 711 -32.50 8.90 3.56
C ARG A 711 -33.59 8.20 4.38
N GLY A 712 -34.04 8.85 5.45
CA GLY A 712 -35.12 8.32 6.31
C GLY A 712 -34.60 7.51 7.51
N PRO A 713 -35.44 6.65 8.12
CA PRO A 713 -35.09 5.89 9.32
C PRO A 713 -34.06 4.78 9.04
N PHE A 714 -33.37 4.29 10.09
CA PHE A 714 -32.39 3.19 9.96
C PHE A 714 -33.08 1.86 9.62
N SER A 715 -32.35 0.91 9.03
CA SER A 715 -32.88 -0.42 8.63
C SER A 715 -33.39 -1.28 9.80
N HIS A 716 -33.06 -0.95 11.04
CA HIS A 716 -33.61 -1.65 12.21
C HIS A 716 -35.03 -1.18 12.57
N GLU A 717 -35.46 -0.04 12.03
CA GLU A 717 -36.79 0.51 12.29
C GLU A 717 -37.82 -0.11 11.34
N PRO A 718 -38.98 -0.59 11.83
CA PRO A 718 -39.99 -1.26 11.01
C PRO A 718 -40.58 -0.40 9.89
N ASN A 719 -40.51 0.93 10.01
CA ASN A 719 -40.98 1.90 9.02
C ASN A 719 -39.94 2.20 7.93
N SER A 720 -38.74 1.61 7.99
CA SER A 720 -37.69 1.83 7.01
C SER A 720 -37.93 1.04 5.73
N THR A 721 -37.81 1.72 4.59
CA THR A 721 -37.84 1.09 3.26
C THR A 721 -36.68 0.11 3.05
N LEU A 722 -35.64 0.18 3.90
CA LEU A 722 -34.46 -0.67 3.86
C LEU A 722 -34.50 -1.80 4.89
N ALA A 723 -35.57 -1.91 5.70
CA ALA A 723 -35.67 -2.93 6.74
C ALA A 723 -35.57 -4.36 6.17
N GLY A 724 -36.18 -4.61 5.00
CA GLY A 724 -36.10 -5.89 4.31
C GLY A 724 -34.71 -6.24 3.74
N LEU A 725 -33.77 -5.29 3.71
CA LEU A 725 -32.41 -5.51 3.25
C LEU A 725 -31.44 -5.88 4.37
N LYS A 726 -31.88 -5.78 5.63
CA LYS A 726 -31.08 -6.17 6.79
C LYS A 726 -31.09 -7.69 6.98
N TRP A 727 -30.27 -8.39 6.19
CA TRP A 727 -30.20 -9.86 6.26
C TRP A 727 -29.36 -10.38 7.42
N MET A 728 -28.47 -9.56 7.98
CA MET A 728 -27.72 -9.88 9.20
C MET A 728 -27.99 -8.84 10.29
N SER A 729 -28.08 -9.28 11.54
CA SER A 729 -28.32 -8.40 12.70
C SER A 729 -27.22 -7.36 12.90
N SER A 730 -25.99 -7.71 12.50
CA SER A 730 -24.78 -6.87 12.54
C SER A 730 -24.73 -5.79 11.46
N TRP A 731 -25.69 -5.73 10.54
CA TRP A 731 -25.79 -4.64 9.56
C TRP A 731 -26.57 -3.47 10.16
N GLU A 732 -25.95 -2.29 10.14
CA GLU A 732 -26.38 -1.12 10.93
C GLU A 732 -26.77 0.09 10.07
N PHE A 733 -27.01 -0.11 8.76
CA PHE A 733 -27.34 0.98 7.83
C PHE A 733 -28.72 1.59 8.01
#